data_AF-A0AA39IFB9-F1
#
_entry.id   AF-A0AA39IFB9-F1
#
_cell.length_a   1.000
_cell.length_b   1.000
_cell.length_c   1.000
_cell.angle_alpha   90.00
_cell.angle_beta   90.00
_cell.angle_gamma   90.00
#
_symmetry.space_group_name_H-M   'P 1'
#
loop_
_entity.id
_entity.type
_entity.pdbx_description
1 polymer ?
#
loop_
_entity_poly.entity_id
_entity_poly.type
_entity_poly.pdbx_seq_one_letter_code
_entity_poly.pdbx_strand_id
1 'polypeptide(L)'
;MATPSTSLGASDSPSTSRAGQKRRWEDQSHRGGYESFAQYMREKNRKLNEQINVGSVKSDLFKGISIYVNGLTDPPALELRHLIVQHGGEYHTYYFYEKTTYTIASNLASSKASKLRKNEKVLRPSWITDSIREGKLKPEEDYLLLGNENEPDSSSNALLEGAKNPNFLSEFYSRSRLHLISTMAQEMRQWVQKLRSDGEPMEYESRRRLEHLVDQNFTELKSSYYGHFDFDCFFVSVALRKRPDLIGKPVAITHARTNSSGPGYSELASCSYEARKYGVKNGMLMRDALRHCPQLVCLPYEFDDYRATSMAIYQIVAGYTHDMRAISCDEMYVDLSAIARDKQITDIMGIVMQMRKDINAATGCPVSVGIGPNLLLARLATKKAKPNGQYMVENDPYAIENFMRDVKVADLPGVGYSVLSKLDTLNRVVETCADLSRIKVETLKKLIGEKIGKQLHDQSRGIDYTQLIDNRLRQSVSCDINYGIRLTTSEEFSNFIKTVADELYSKLKAAEMDAQSITLKLLIRSPDAPVNPAKFMGCGRCDAHTKSVQLANPFCDPVVIHREVMMLYEALKPPIADIRGIGVQLTKLCRKSAASIALQKRKDFFVKRKRNINWDFLLPKVPEKKIELPIREKFDVPSGLKKCLKREVLRDIVETSIEKVVDRKTTNAVLEYFYYRVLLSDVATTRNDYEFLENAVFDRAKSDSWLCLIGHLKEQVNRIAFLQFLHLHTMFPPGGNLSRFPLELRFIRRHCLLYCTFSIVS
;
A
#
# COMPACT_ATOMS: atom_id res chain seq x y z
N MET A 1 53.59 -6.27 67.34
CA MET A 1 54.95 -5.83 67.75
C MET A 1 55.17 -4.43 67.20
N ALA A 2 55.45 -3.50 68.12
CA ALA A 2 56.14 -2.22 67.94
C ALA A 2 55.62 -1.19 66.89
N THR A 3 54.94 -0.17 67.40
CA THR A 3 55.19 1.27 67.11
C THR A 3 56.70 1.61 67.27
N PRO A 4 57.29 2.75 66.82
CA PRO A 4 56.65 4.08 66.96
C PRO A 4 57.11 5.26 66.04
N SER A 5 56.29 6.32 66.11
CA SER A 5 56.64 7.72 66.46
C SER A 5 57.34 8.70 65.48
N THR A 6 56.60 9.79 65.23
CA THR A 6 56.89 11.21 65.57
C THR A 6 57.81 12.07 64.69
N SER A 7 57.17 12.98 63.93
CA SER A 7 56.88 14.39 64.34
C SER A 7 57.76 15.55 63.86
N LEU A 8 57.03 16.62 63.45
CA LEU A 8 57.10 18.04 63.89
C LEU A 8 57.79 19.10 63.00
N GLY A 9 57.03 20.19 62.81
CA GLY A 9 57.50 21.58 62.61
C GLY A 9 56.94 22.24 61.35
N ALA A 10 55.73 22.83 61.30
CA ALA A 10 55.32 24.17 61.80
C ALA A 10 55.77 25.33 60.85
N SER A 11 54.99 26.38 60.53
CA SER A 11 53.59 26.77 60.77
C SER A 11 53.22 28.00 59.90
N ASP A 12 51.90 28.22 59.76
CA ASP A 12 51.16 29.50 59.54
C ASP A 12 51.16 30.21 58.16
N SER A 13 50.07 30.74 57.59
CA SER A 13 48.58 30.77 57.76
C SER A 13 47.99 31.66 56.61
N PRO A 14 46.71 32.09 56.54
CA PRO A 14 45.48 31.35 56.19
C PRO A 14 44.61 31.98 55.04
N SER A 15 43.49 31.29 54.71
CA SER A 15 42.30 31.73 53.90
C SER A 15 42.45 31.60 52.36
N THR A 16 41.53 31.09 51.52
CA THR A 16 40.09 30.78 51.56
C THR A 16 39.71 29.74 50.49
N SER A 17 38.69 28.93 50.81
CA SER A 17 37.63 28.32 49.96
C SER A 17 37.92 27.30 48.83
N ARG A 18 37.29 26.12 49.04
CA ARG A 18 36.88 25.06 48.10
C ARG A 18 36.59 25.52 46.64
N ALA A 19 37.62 25.51 45.80
CA ALA A 19 37.50 25.43 44.34
C ALA A 19 38.84 24.92 43.77
N GLY A 20 39.06 23.61 43.66
CA GLY A 20 40.38 23.16 43.21
C GLY A 20 40.69 21.67 43.06
N GLN A 21 39.71 20.77 43.12
CA GLN A 21 39.95 19.33 42.88
C GLN A 21 38.89 18.73 41.94
N LYS A 22 38.63 19.45 40.84
CA LYS A 22 37.85 18.98 39.68
C LYS A 22 38.57 19.31 38.37
N ARG A 23 39.90 19.23 38.37
CA ARG A 23 40.77 19.43 37.20
C ARG A 23 41.92 18.42 37.23
N ARG A 24 41.60 17.15 36.96
CA ARG A 24 42.61 16.15 36.58
C ARG A 24 42.04 14.94 35.81
N TRP A 25 40.83 15.07 35.28
CA TRP A 25 40.16 14.09 34.41
C TRP A 25 39.46 14.80 33.24
N GLU A 26 40.08 15.88 32.73
CA GLU A 26 39.49 16.71 31.66
C GLU A 26 40.52 17.17 30.60
N ASP A 27 41.71 16.56 30.54
CA ASP A 27 42.80 17.06 29.66
C ASP A 27 43.45 15.99 28.76
N GLN A 28 42.81 14.85 28.53
CA GLN A 28 43.29 13.82 27.58
C GLN A 28 42.22 13.21 26.66
N SER A 29 41.16 13.97 26.32
CA SER A 29 40.18 13.57 25.29
C SER A 29 39.84 14.66 24.28
N HIS A 30 40.73 15.64 24.09
CA HIS A 30 40.59 16.66 23.05
C HIS A 30 41.84 16.72 22.19
N ARG A 31 41.89 15.85 21.17
CA ARG A 31 42.58 16.08 19.90
C ARG A 31 42.07 15.07 18.85
N GLY A 32 41.25 15.58 17.93
CA GLY A 32 40.89 14.93 16.66
C GLY A 32 39.52 14.23 16.66
N GLY A 33 38.48 14.89 16.13
CA GLY A 33 37.28 14.15 15.70
C GLY A 33 35.99 14.92 15.43
N TYR A 34 35.79 16.13 15.95
CA TYR A 34 34.46 16.80 15.84
C TYR A 34 34.44 18.11 15.02
N GLU A 35 35.57 18.69 14.64
CA GLU A 35 35.61 19.89 13.79
C GLU A 35 35.50 19.59 12.28
N SER A 36 35.71 18.33 11.86
CA SER A 36 35.75 17.94 10.44
C SER A 36 34.37 17.75 9.78
N PHE A 37 33.36 17.20 10.49
CA PHE A 37 32.09 16.82 9.85
C PHE A 37 31.21 18.02 9.46
N ALA A 38 31.12 19.02 10.34
CA ALA A 38 30.39 20.25 10.03
C ALA A 38 31.09 21.05 8.92
N GLN A 39 32.42 21.00 8.85
CA GLN A 39 33.20 21.63 7.78
C GLN A 39 33.06 20.87 6.45
N TYR A 40 33.08 19.53 6.48
CA TYR A 40 32.83 18.67 5.33
C TYR A 40 31.42 18.87 4.76
N MET A 41 30.38 18.91 5.60
CA MET A 41 29.00 19.16 5.16
C MET A 41 28.83 20.57 4.60
N ARG A 42 29.47 21.59 5.19
CA ARG A 42 29.49 22.95 4.64
C ARG A 42 30.13 22.98 3.25
N GLU A 43 31.28 22.33 3.09
CA GLU A 43 32.02 22.31 1.83
C GLU A 43 31.31 21.50 0.73
N LYS A 44 30.68 20.38 1.09
CA LYS A 44 29.84 19.58 0.18
C LYS A 44 28.59 20.36 -0.25
N ASN A 45 27.91 21.02 0.68
CA ASN A 45 26.73 21.83 0.36
C ASN A 45 27.09 23.04 -0.50
N ARG A 46 28.25 23.67 -0.26
CA ARG A 46 28.79 24.75 -1.09
C ARG A 46 28.99 24.31 -2.55
N LYS A 47 29.71 23.20 -2.76
CA LYS A 47 29.96 22.64 -4.10
C LYS A 47 28.67 22.26 -4.82
N LEU A 48 27.69 21.70 -4.10
CA LEU A 48 26.39 21.36 -4.67
C LEU A 48 25.61 22.63 -5.08
N ASN A 49 25.64 23.68 -4.27
CA ASN A 49 24.98 24.96 -4.57
C ASN A 49 25.59 25.65 -5.80
N GLU A 50 26.92 25.58 -5.95
CA GLU A 50 27.64 26.10 -7.12
C GLU A 50 27.25 25.37 -8.41
N GLN A 51 27.12 24.04 -8.37
CA GLN A 51 26.67 23.24 -9.52
C GLN A 51 25.20 23.50 -9.89
N ILE A 52 24.39 23.88 -8.91
CA ILE A 52 22.94 24.01 -9.07
C ILE A 52 22.52 25.36 -9.64
N ASN A 53 23.30 26.42 -9.38
CA ASN A 53 23.03 27.78 -9.81
C ASN A 53 23.73 28.17 -11.14
N VAL A 54 24.10 27.19 -11.96
CA VAL A 54 24.62 27.42 -13.31
C VAL A 54 23.48 27.51 -14.32
N GLY A 55 23.33 28.65 -15.00
CA GLY A 55 22.31 28.86 -16.02
C GLY A 55 22.42 30.21 -16.72
N SER A 56 21.76 30.37 -17.87
CA SER A 56 21.68 31.65 -18.57
C SER A 56 20.66 32.59 -17.90
N VAL A 57 21.10 33.79 -17.54
CA VAL A 57 20.26 34.82 -16.91
C VAL A 57 19.50 35.58 -18.01
N LYS A 58 18.18 35.66 -17.88
CA LYS A 58 17.25 36.39 -18.76
C LYS A 58 16.86 37.75 -18.19
N SER A 59 16.82 37.91 -16.87
CA SER A 59 16.59 39.19 -16.20
C SER A 59 17.19 39.22 -14.79
N ASP A 60 17.28 40.40 -14.20
CA ASP A 60 17.82 40.63 -12.85
C ASP A 60 16.71 40.71 -11.78
N LEU A 61 15.54 40.10 -12.02
CA LEU A 61 14.34 40.26 -11.18
C LEU A 61 14.55 39.80 -9.72
N PHE A 62 15.28 38.69 -9.51
CA PHE A 62 15.61 38.14 -8.20
C PHE A 62 17.07 38.37 -7.81
N LYS A 63 17.74 39.37 -8.39
CA LYS A 63 19.15 39.67 -8.11
C LYS A 63 19.38 39.94 -6.62
N GLY A 64 20.28 39.18 -6.01
CA GLY A 64 20.60 39.28 -4.58
C GLY A 64 19.61 38.56 -3.66
N ILE A 65 18.68 37.78 -4.22
CA ILE A 65 17.71 36.99 -3.47
C ILE A 65 18.11 35.51 -3.52
N SER A 66 18.33 34.90 -2.34
CA SER A 66 18.60 33.47 -2.21
C SER A 66 17.34 32.75 -1.70
N ILE A 67 16.89 31.73 -2.40
CA ILE A 67 15.59 31.09 -2.21
C ILE A 67 15.76 29.62 -1.86
N TYR A 68 15.23 29.23 -0.70
CA TYR A 68 15.15 27.82 -0.29
C TYR A 68 13.76 27.26 -0.58
N VAL A 69 13.66 26.21 -1.39
CA VAL A 69 12.39 25.55 -1.69
C VAL A 69 12.23 24.30 -0.81
N ASN A 70 11.15 24.25 -0.03
CA ASN A 70 10.92 23.18 0.95
C ASN A 70 9.65 22.39 0.65
N GLY A 71 9.81 21.08 0.43
CA GLY A 71 8.70 20.15 0.25
C GLY A 71 8.17 20.10 -1.19
N LEU A 72 6.96 19.55 -1.33
CA LEU A 72 6.28 19.47 -2.62
C LEU A 72 5.67 20.83 -2.94
N THR A 73 6.11 21.43 -4.05
CA THR A 73 5.59 22.70 -4.57
C THR A 73 4.86 22.51 -5.88
N ASP A 74 3.98 23.46 -6.22
CA ASP A 74 3.37 23.58 -7.54
C ASP A 74 3.58 25.03 -8.01
N PRO A 75 4.43 25.29 -9.02
CA PRO A 75 5.20 24.33 -9.83
C PRO A 75 6.25 23.50 -9.04
N PRO A 76 6.70 22.34 -9.55
CA PRO A 76 7.68 21.48 -8.88
C PRO A 76 9.00 22.19 -8.58
N ALA A 77 9.71 21.78 -7.53
CA ALA A 77 10.94 22.44 -7.07
C ALA A 77 12.05 22.54 -8.15
N LEU A 78 12.10 21.57 -9.09
CA LEU A 78 13.03 21.61 -10.23
C LEU A 78 12.68 22.72 -11.23
N GLU A 79 11.39 22.97 -11.45
CA GLU A 79 10.91 24.05 -12.30
C GLU A 79 11.13 25.40 -11.63
N LEU A 80 10.82 25.50 -10.33
CA LEU A 80 11.11 26.71 -9.54
C LEU A 80 12.61 27.04 -9.56
N ARG A 81 13.49 26.04 -9.43
CA ARG A 81 14.94 26.24 -9.58
C ARG A 81 15.28 26.90 -10.91
N HIS A 82 14.72 26.39 -12.02
CA HIS A 82 14.99 26.95 -13.34
C HIS A 82 14.53 28.40 -13.44
N LEU A 83 13.33 28.70 -12.94
CA LEU A 83 12.77 30.05 -12.91
C LEU A 83 13.60 31.02 -12.06
N ILE A 84 14.03 30.59 -10.87
CA ILE A 84 14.83 31.42 -9.95
C ILE A 84 16.18 31.78 -10.60
N VAL A 85 16.91 30.79 -11.11
CA VAL A 85 18.24 30.99 -11.71
C VAL A 85 18.16 31.81 -13.00
N GLN A 86 17.16 31.57 -13.86
CA GLN A 86 16.97 32.35 -15.08
C GLN A 86 16.67 33.82 -14.81
N HIS A 87 16.09 34.15 -13.66
CA HIS A 87 15.72 35.52 -13.31
C HIS A 87 16.67 36.13 -12.25
N GLY A 88 17.90 35.62 -12.15
CA GLY A 88 19.00 36.23 -11.40
C GLY A 88 19.04 35.90 -9.90
N GLY A 89 18.22 34.97 -9.42
CA GLY A 89 18.20 34.51 -8.03
C GLY A 89 19.05 33.27 -7.76
N GLU A 90 19.39 33.05 -6.50
CA GLU A 90 20.18 31.89 -6.05
C GLU A 90 19.24 30.82 -5.45
N TYR A 91 19.19 29.62 -6.03
CA TYR A 91 18.43 28.49 -5.51
C TYR A 91 19.25 27.68 -4.50
N HIS A 92 18.66 27.37 -3.35
CA HIS A 92 19.24 26.54 -2.31
C HIS A 92 18.54 25.19 -2.19
N THR A 93 19.29 24.09 -2.31
CA THR A 93 18.78 22.73 -2.05
C THR A 93 18.60 22.43 -0.56
N TYR A 94 19.46 23.02 0.26
CA TYR A 94 19.42 22.91 1.71
C TYR A 94 19.25 24.29 2.31
N TYR A 95 18.54 24.39 3.42
CA TYR A 95 18.36 25.65 4.11
C TYR A 95 19.70 26.17 4.62
N PHE A 96 20.07 27.38 4.20
CA PHE A 96 21.15 28.14 4.80
C PHE A 96 20.55 29.22 5.70
N TYR A 97 20.71 29.05 7.02
CA TYR A 97 20.72 30.19 7.95
C TYR A 97 21.73 31.24 7.43
N GLU A 98 21.85 32.48 7.87
CA GLU A 98 22.77 33.48 7.24
C GLU A 98 22.45 33.90 5.79
N LYS A 99 22.32 33.00 4.81
CA LYS A 99 22.18 33.36 3.37
C LYS A 99 20.77 33.32 2.79
N THR A 100 19.92 32.34 3.15
CA THR A 100 18.58 32.22 2.55
C THR A 100 17.76 33.48 2.83
N THR A 101 17.25 34.16 1.80
CA THR A 101 16.39 35.36 1.91
C THR A 101 14.93 34.97 2.10
N TYR A 102 14.40 34.05 1.28
CA TYR A 102 13.02 33.57 1.37
C TYR A 102 12.97 32.04 1.39
N THR A 103 12.02 31.50 2.13
CA THR A 103 11.66 30.09 2.08
C THR A 103 10.34 29.93 1.31
N ILE A 104 10.33 29.07 0.29
CA ILE A 104 9.16 28.80 -0.56
C ILE A 104 8.60 27.42 -0.26
N ALA A 105 7.30 27.35 0.05
CA ALA A 105 6.62 26.09 0.30
C ALA A 105 5.12 26.20 -0.03
N SER A 106 4.51 25.14 -0.57
CA SER A 106 3.04 25.07 -0.69
C SER A 106 2.37 24.74 0.65
N ASN A 107 3.08 24.06 1.53
CA ASN A 107 2.69 23.77 2.91
C ASN A 107 3.95 23.52 3.74
N LEU A 108 4.03 24.10 4.94
CA LEU A 108 5.18 23.96 5.83
C LEU A 108 4.71 23.47 7.20
N ALA A 109 5.14 22.26 7.58
CA ALA A 109 4.87 21.72 8.91
C ALA A 109 5.52 22.60 10.00
N SER A 110 4.87 22.75 11.15
CA SER A 110 5.34 23.57 12.30
C SER A 110 6.77 23.23 12.76
N SER A 111 7.20 21.98 12.68
CA SER A 111 8.60 21.56 12.95
C SER A 111 9.63 22.10 11.97
N LYS A 112 9.23 22.29 10.70
CA LYS A 112 10.11 22.86 9.68
C LYS A 112 10.14 24.39 9.82
N ALA A 113 8.99 25.01 10.13
CA ALA A 113 8.91 26.42 10.46
C ALA A 113 9.78 26.79 11.68
N SER A 114 9.79 25.96 12.74
CA SER A 114 10.61 26.19 13.94
C SER A 114 12.14 26.16 13.70
N LYS A 115 12.59 25.66 12.53
CA LYS A 115 14.01 25.64 12.13
C LYS A 115 14.41 26.85 11.29
N LEU A 116 13.44 27.65 10.86
CA LEU A 116 13.67 28.91 10.16
C LEU A 116 13.99 30.01 11.17
N ARG A 117 14.49 31.16 10.70
CA ARG A 117 14.66 32.32 11.58
C ARG A 117 13.29 32.82 12.05
N LYS A 118 13.22 33.34 13.28
CA LYS A 118 11.96 33.82 13.90
C LYS A 118 11.16 34.80 13.03
N ASN A 119 11.84 35.61 12.21
CA ASN A 119 11.21 36.62 11.34
C ASN A 119 11.30 36.25 9.84
N GLU A 120 11.55 34.98 9.51
CA GLU A 120 11.68 34.57 8.12
C GLU A 120 10.32 34.39 7.46
N LYS A 121 10.09 35.13 6.38
CA LYS A 121 8.86 35.05 5.59
C LYS A 121 8.86 33.76 4.75
N VAL A 122 7.85 32.92 4.97
CA VAL A 122 7.61 31.73 4.14
C VAL A 122 6.55 32.08 3.12
N LEU A 123 6.87 32.00 1.83
CA LEU A 123 5.98 32.40 0.74
C LEU A 123 5.48 31.19 -0.06
N ARG A 124 4.30 31.33 -0.66
CA ARG A 124 3.75 30.36 -1.61
C ARG A 124 4.54 30.39 -2.93
N PRO A 125 4.66 29.25 -3.65
CA PRO A 125 5.35 29.21 -4.95
C PRO A 125 4.82 30.19 -5.99
N SER A 126 3.54 30.56 -5.89
CA SER A 126 2.90 31.53 -6.78
C SER A 126 3.58 32.90 -6.76
N TRP A 127 4.24 33.28 -5.66
CA TRP A 127 5.00 34.54 -5.59
C TRP A 127 6.09 34.61 -6.66
N ILE A 128 6.79 33.50 -6.93
CA ILE A 128 7.82 33.43 -7.96
C ILE A 128 7.17 33.55 -9.34
N THR A 129 6.14 32.74 -9.61
CA THR A 129 5.52 32.70 -10.94
C THR A 129 4.80 33.99 -11.31
N ASP A 130 4.15 34.64 -10.34
CA ASP A 130 3.42 35.88 -10.55
C ASP A 130 4.38 37.07 -10.67
N SER A 131 5.47 37.09 -9.91
CA SER A 131 6.52 38.11 -10.05
C SER A 131 7.19 38.06 -11.42
N ILE A 132 7.44 36.84 -11.95
CA ILE A 132 7.98 36.66 -13.30
C ILE A 132 6.96 37.10 -14.36
N ARG A 133 5.69 36.71 -14.20
CA ARG A 133 4.62 37.06 -15.17
C ARG A 133 4.42 38.57 -15.30
N GLU A 134 4.50 39.30 -14.19
CA GLU A 134 4.33 40.75 -14.17
C GLU A 134 5.64 41.54 -14.37
N GLY A 135 6.78 40.85 -14.44
CA GLY A 135 8.09 41.47 -14.61
C GLY A 135 8.55 42.34 -13.42
N LYS A 136 7.89 42.22 -12.26
CA LYS A 136 8.19 42.98 -11.03
C LYS A 136 7.93 42.11 -9.80
N LEU A 137 8.67 42.33 -8.72
CA LEU A 137 8.46 41.61 -7.46
C LEU A 137 7.08 41.96 -6.89
N LYS A 138 6.26 40.94 -6.63
CA LYS A 138 4.96 41.11 -5.98
C LYS A 138 5.15 41.41 -4.49
N PRO A 139 4.24 42.16 -3.85
CA PRO A 139 4.21 42.32 -2.40
C PRO A 139 4.23 40.95 -1.71
N GLU A 140 5.09 40.78 -0.72
CA GLU A 140 5.31 39.48 -0.08
C GLU A 140 4.13 39.08 0.80
N GLU A 141 3.45 40.09 1.37
CA GLU A 141 2.35 39.95 2.31
C GLU A 141 1.19 39.15 1.72
N ASP A 142 0.91 39.33 0.42
CA ASP A 142 -0.17 38.66 -0.31
C ASP A 142 0.11 37.15 -0.52
N TYR A 143 1.35 36.71 -0.29
CA TYR A 143 1.83 35.36 -0.57
C TYR A 143 2.38 34.65 0.66
N LEU A 144 2.27 35.24 1.85
CA LEU A 144 2.69 34.61 3.11
C LEU A 144 1.92 33.32 3.37
N LEU A 145 2.66 32.25 3.64
CA LEU A 145 2.13 30.95 4.05
C LEU A 145 1.86 30.91 5.56
N LEU A 146 2.55 31.74 6.34
CA LEU A 146 2.41 31.91 7.78
C LEU A 146 2.29 33.41 8.05
N GLY A 147 1.10 33.87 8.42
CA GLY A 147 0.85 35.27 8.77
C GLY A 147 1.47 35.63 10.13
N ASN A 148 1.81 36.91 10.30
CA ASN A 148 2.32 37.50 11.53
C ASN A 148 1.51 37.10 12.78
N GLU A 149 2.23 37.00 13.89
CA GLU A 149 1.81 36.49 15.19
C GLU A 149 0.46 37.02 15.73
N ASN A 150 -0.22 36.16 16.48
CA ASN A 150 -1.51 36.29 17.19
C ASN A 150 -2.79 35.81 16.46
N GLU A 151 -2.72 34.70 15.73
CA GLU A 151 -3.82 33.75 15.74
C GLU A 151 -3.33 32.35 16.13
N PRO A 152 -4.05 31.61 17.00
CA PRO A 152 -3.68 30.24 17.33
C PRO A 152 -3.77 29.40 16.06
N ASP A 153 -2.63 28.85 15.66
CA ASP A 153 -2.43 27.80 14.68
C ASP A 153 -3.72 27.06 14.30
N SER A 154 -4.25 27.28 13.10
CA SER A 154 -5.51 26.65 12.63
C SER A 154 -5.41 25.13 12.58
N SER A 155 -4.20 24.56 12.58
CA SER A 155 -3.97 23.12 12.72
C SER A 155 -3.93 22.64 14.18
N SER A 156 -3.66 23.55 15.14
CA SER A 156 -3.86 23.33 16.58
C SER A 156 -5.33 23.45 16.96
N ASN A 157 -6.02 24.47 16.43
CA ASN A 157 -7.44 24.73 16.71
C ASN A 157 -8.35 23.62 16.14
N ALA A 158 -8.02 23.04 14.99
CA ALA A 158 -8.81 21.95 14.40
C ALA A 158 -8.86 20.67 15.27
N LEU A 159 -7.76 20.31 15.95
CA LEU A 159 -7.74 19.18 16.88
C LEU A 159 -8.38 19.50 18.24
N LEU A 160 -8.36 20.77 18.65
CA LEU A 160 -9.04 21.29 19.84
C LEU A 160 -10.57 21.26 19.65
N GLU A 161 -11.05 21.67 18.47
CA GLU A 161 -12.46 21.65 18.10
C GLU A 161 -13.01 20.23 17.91
N GLY A 162 -12.13 19.26 17.59
CA GLY A 162 -12.49 17.86 17.47
C GLY A 162 -13.65 17.66 16.49
N ALA A 163 -14.64 16.86 16.89
CA ALA A 163 -15.82 16.56 16.06
C ALA A 163 -16.69 17.77 15.69
N LYS A 164 -16.45 18.96 16.25
CA LYS A 164 -17.15 20.20 15.85
C LYS A 164 -16.67 20.73 14.50
N ASN A 165 -15.44 20.44 14.12
CA ASN A 165 -14.88 20.86 12.85
C ASN A 165 -15.44 19.99 11.70
N PRO A 166 -16.05 20.56 10.65
CA PRO A 166 -16.56 19.80 9.50
C PRO A 166 -15.53 18.91 8.80
N ASN A 167 -14.26 19.29 8.84
CA ASN A 167 -13.16 18.53 8.22
C ASN A 167 -12.55 17.48 9.15
N PHE A 168 -13.01 17.38 10.40
CA PHE A 168 -12.43 16.52 11.43
C PHE A 168 -12.29 15.07 11.00
N LEU A 169 -13.32 14.50 10.36
CA LEU A 169 -13.31 13.09 9.96
C LEU A 169 -12.16 12.80 8.96
N SER A 170 -12.00 13.68 7.97
CA SER A 170 -10.95 13.55 6.96
C SER A 170 -9.55 13.69 7.57
N GLU A 171 -9.37 14.65 8.47
CA GLU A 171 -8.10 14.87 9.17
C GLU A 171 -7.78 13.72 10.12
N PHE A 172 -8.77 13.25 10.89
CA PHE A 172 -8.66 12.10 11.78
C PHE A 172 -8.22 10.85 11.02
N TYR A 173 -8.86 10.53 9.89
CA TYR A 173 -8.48 9.39 9.06
C TYR A 173 -7.12 9.55 8.40
N SER A 174 -6.74 10.75 7.98
CA SER A 174 -5.40 11.02 7.44
C SER A 174 -4.27 10.79 8.46
N ARG A 175 -4.59 10.85 9.76
CA ARG A 175 -3.65 10.65 10.86
C ARG A 175 -3.81 9.30 11.57
N SER A 176 -4.95 8.63 11.41
CA SER A 176 -5.25 7.38 12.12
C SER A 176 -4.61 6.18 11.44
N ARG A 177 -3.54 5.65 12.06
CA ARG A 177 -2.92 4.39 11.61
C ARG A 177 -3.90 3.21 11.61
N LEU A 178 -4.84 3.17 12.56
CA LEU A 178 -5.79 2.06 12.71
C LEU A 178 -6.82 2.04 11.57
N HIS A 179 -7.24 3.25 11.16
CA HIS A 179 -8.01 3.42 9.94
C HIS A 179 -7.20 2.96 8.73
N LEU A 180 -5.95 3.43 8.59
CA LEU A 180 -5.10 3.06 7.46
C LEU A 180 -4.92 1.54 7.31
N ILE A 181 -4.52 0.83 8.37
CA ILE A 181 -4.31 -0.63 8.29
C ILE A 181 -5.59 -1.39 7.96
N SER A 182 -6.74 -0.92 8.46
CA SER A 182 -8.04 -1.53 8.18
C SER A 182 -8.45 -1.30 6.72
N THR A 183 -8.23 -0.10 6.21
CA THR A 183 -8.47 0.26 4.80
C THR A 183 -7.56 -0.54 3.88
N MET A 184 -6.24 -0.58 4.14
CA MET A 184 -5.28 -1.35 3.35
C MET A 184 -5.56 -2.85 3.39
N ALA A 185 -5.87 -3.43 4.55
CA ALA A 185 -6.24 -4.85 4.64
C ALA A 185 -7.48 -5.17 3.78
N GLN A 186 -8.44 -4.26 3.70
CA GLN A 186 -9.61 -4.42 2.84
C GLN A 186 -9.25 -4.26 1.35
N GLU A 187 -8.41 -3.28 1.00
CA GLU A 187 -7.88 -3.09 -0.36
C GLU A 187 -7.19 -4.38 -0.85
N MET A 188 -6.32 -4.98 -0.03
CA MET A 188 -5.61 -6.21 -0.38
C MET A 188 -6.55 -7.41 -0.54
N ARG A 189 -7.54 -7.56 0.34
CA ARG A 189 -8.56 -8.64 0.19
C ARG A 189 -9.35 -8.50 -1.10
N GLN A 190 -9.76 -7.28 -1.46
CA GLN A 190 -10.47 -7.01 -2.71
C GLN A 190 -9.58 -7.27 -3.92
N TRP A 191 -8.31 -6.86 -3.85
CA TRP A 191 -7.34 -7.08 -4.91
C TRP A 191 -7.09 -8.58 -5.15
N VAL A 192 -6.83 -9.36 -4.09
CA VAL A 192 -6.67 -10.83 -4.18
C VAL A 192 -7.94 -11.52 -4.67
N GLN A 193 -9.12 -11.04 -4.29
CA GLN A 193 -10.39 -11.57 -4.81
C GLN A 193 -10.54 -11.29 -6.31
N LYS A 194 -10.22 -10.08 -6.75
CA LYS A 194 -10.25 -9.71 -8.17
C LYS A 194 -9.25 -10.54 -8.97
N LEU A 195 -8.01 -10.65 -8.49
CA LEU A 195 -6.95 -11.43 -9.11
C LEU A 195 -7.39 -12.88 -9.39
N ARG A 196 -8.07 -13.51 -8.43
CA ARG A 196 -8.63 -14.87 -8.61
C ARG A 196 -9.84 -14.91 -9.55
N SER A 197 -10.63 -13.84 -9.61
CA SER A 197 -11.77 -13.75 -10.53
C SER A 197 -11.33 -13.55 -11.98
N ASP A 198 -10.18 -12.90 -12.19
CA ASP A 198 -9.57 -12.69 -13.51
C ASP A 198 -8.92 -13.98 -14.06
N GLY A 199 -8.77 -15.02 -13.21
CA GLY A 199 -8.21 -16.32 -13.57
C GLY A 199 -6.70 -16.44 -13.30
N GLU A 200 -6.14 -17.62 -13.55
CA GLU A 200 -4.70 -17.83 -13.47
C GLU A 200 -4.04 -17.49 -14.82
N PRO A 201 -2.84 -16.86 -14.79
CA PRO A 201 -2.07 -16.65 -16.01
C PRO A 201 -1.59 -17.99 -16.57
N MET A 202 -1.32 -18.03 -17.88
CA MET A 202 -0.73 -19.21 -18.53
C MET A 202 0.63 -19.57 -17.92
N GLU A 203 1.40 -18.56 -17.50
CA GLU A 203 2.69 -18.76 -16.82
C GLU A 203 2.89 -17.68 -15.74
N TYR A 204 3.39 -18.11 -14.59
CA TYR A 204 3.85 -17.22 -13.52
C TYR A 204 5.33 -16.87 -13.72
N GLU A 205 5.61 -15.66 -14.21
CA GLU A 205 6.97 -15.21 -14.57
C GLU A 205 7.98 -15.39 -13.42
N SER A 206 7.56 -15.14 -12.17
CA SER A 206 8.49 -15.24 -11.03
C SER A 206 8.88 -16.68 -10.72
N ARG A 207 8.11 -17.69 -11.14
CA ARG A 207 8.47 -19.11 -10.94
C ARG A 207 9.69 -19.51 -11.75
N ARG A 208 10.11 -18.77 -12.78
CA ARG A 208 11.38 -19.02 -13.50
C ARG A 208 12.60 -18.90 -12.58
N ARG A 209 12.51 -18.05 -11.55
CA ARG A 209 13.58 -17.93 -10.54
C ARG A 209 13.71 -19.18 -9.65
N LEU A 210 12.76 -20.13 -9.74
CA LEU A 210 12.79 -21.40 -9.01
C LEU A 210 13.35 -22.56 -9.84
N GLU A 211 13.75 -22.35 -11.09
CA GLU A 211 14.27 -23.41 -11.99
C GLU A 211 15.45 -24.17 -11.38
N HIS A 212 16.28 -23.49 -10.58
CA HIS A 212 17.42 -24.10 -9.89
C HIS A 212 17.03 -25.05 -8.75
N LEU A 213 15.75 -25.09 -8.35
CA LEU A 213 15.21 -25.96 -7.29
C LEU A 213 14.43 -27.15 -7.84
N VAL A 214 14.29 -27.25 -9.16
CA VAL A 214 13.53 -28.34 -9.81
C VAL A 214 14.23 -29.67 -9.52
N ASP A 215 13.47 -30.62 -8.99
CA ASP A 215 13.94 -31.96 -8.67
C ASP A 215 13.67 -32.89 -9.85
N GLN A 216 14.75 -33.38 -10.49
CA GLN A 216 14.65 -34.29 -11.63
C GLN A 216 14.02 -35.65 -11.25
N ASN A 217 14.05 -36.01 -9.96
CA ASN A 217 13.48 -37.25 -9.44
C ASN A 217 12.14 -37.00 -8.72
N PHE A 218 11.47 -35.87 -9.00
CA PHE A 218 10.18 -35.57 -8.40
C PHE A 218 9.14 -36.63 -8.79
N THR A 219 8.65 -37.36 -7.78
CA THR A 219 7.52 -38.29 -7.96
C THR A 219 6.20 -37.62 -7.58
N GLU A 220 6.12 -37.15 -6.33
CA GLU A 220 4.94 -36.52 -5.79
C GLU A 220 5.27 -35.73 -4.51
N LEU A 221 4.45 -34.74 -4.20
CA LEU A 221 4.53 -34.01 -2.93
C LEU A 221 3.56 -34.65 -1.92
N LYS A 222 4.11 -35.40 -0.95
CA LYS A 222 3.34 -36.18 0.04
C LYS A 222 2.52 -35.35 1.04
N SER A 223 2.69 -34.03 1.08
CA SER A 223 2.08 -33.17 2.10
C SER A 223 1.76 -31.78 1.56
N SER A 224 0.74 -31.17 2.15
CA SER A 224 0.41 -29.76 1.91
C SER A 224 1.25 -28.86 2.82
N TYR A 225 1.70 -27.74 2.28
CA TYR A 225 2.51 -26.74 2.97
C TYR A 225 1.97 -25.35 2.67
N TYR A 226 1.73 -24.61 3.75
CA TYR A 226 1.28 -23.23 3.70
C TYR A 226 2.36 -22.33 4.26
N GLY A 227 2.61 -21.22 3.58
CA GLY A 227 3.49 -20.14 4.04
C GLY A 227 2.67 -19.02 4.65
N HIS A 228 3.09 -18.54 5.82
CA HIS A 228 2.58 -17.32 6.43
C HIS A 228 3.66 -16.25 6.35
N PHE A 229 3.44 -15.24 5.50
CA PHE A 229 4.38 -14.16 5.22
C PHE A 229 4.00 -12.94 6.06
N ASP A 230 4.95 -12.39 6.83
CA ASP A 230 4.73 -11.27 7.74
C ASP A 230 5.97 -10.34 7.76
N PHE A 231 5.80 -9.07 7.38
CA PHE A 231 6.87 -8.08 7.45
C PHE A 231 7.41 -7.90 8.88
N ASP A 232 8.72 -7.77 8.99
CA ASP A 232 9.34 -7.52 10.27
C ASP A 232 9.20 -6.07 10.70
N CYS A 233 8.60 -5.87 11.88
CA CYS A 233 8.30 -4.55 12.47
C CYS A 233 7.83 -3.50 11.44
N PHE A 234 6.95 -3.89 10.52
CA PHE A 234 6.58 -3.22 9.25
C PHE A 234 6.83 -1.71 9.18
N PHE A 235 6.15 -0.89 9.98
CA PHE A 235 6.29 0.58 9.90
C PHE A 235 7.71 1.08 10.19
N VAL A 236 8.44 0.44 11.10
CA VAL A 236 9.84 0.76 11.40
C VAL A 236 10.71 0.39 10.21
N SER A 237 10.57 -0.82 9.67
CA SER A 237 11.37 -1.27 8.52
C SER A 237 11.20 -0.34 7.32
N VAL A 238 9.97 0.08 7.03
CA VAL A 238 9.69 1.05 5.96
C VAL A 238 10.38 2.39 6.23
N ALA A 239 10.29 2.92 7.45
CA ALA A 239 10.90 4.19 7.83
C ALA A 239 12.44 4.14 7.83
N LEU A 240 13.03 2.97 8.13
CA LEU A 240 14.49 2.80 8.16
C LEU A 240 15.13 2.78 6.76
N ARG A 241 14.38 2.49 5.70
CA ARG A 241 14.90 2.47 4.31
C ARG A 241 15.60 3.77 3.91
N LYS A 242 15.06 4.91 4.37
CA LYS A 242 15.57 6.25 4.08
C LYS A 242 16.57 6.75 5.15
N ARG A 243 16.87 5.93 6.17
CA ARG A 243 17.62 6.30 7.39
C ARG A 243 18.59 5.19 7.81
N PRO A 244 19.62 4.90 7.00
CA PRO A 244 20.58 3.83 7.30
C PRO A 244 21.35 4.06 8.60
N ASP A 245 21.49 5.31 9.04
CA ASP A 245 22.11 5.72 10.31
C ASP A 245 21.34 5.27 11.56
N LEU A 246 20.08 4.84 11.40
CA LEU A 246 19.22 4.35 12.48
C LEU A 246 19.09 2.82 12.51
N ILE A 247 19.71 2.10 11.56
CA ILE A 247 19.75 0.64 11.58
C ILE A 247 20.54 0.17 12.81
N GLY A 248 20.01 -0.81 13.54
CA GLY A 248 20.61 -1.31 14.78
C GLY A 248 20.37 -0.42 16.01
N LYS A 249 19.59 0.66 15.90
CA LYS A 249 19.21 1.51 17.04
C LYS A 249 17.77 1.21 17.49
N PRO A 250 17.43 1.44 18.77
CA PRO A 250 16.06 1.30 19.24
C PRO A 250 15.20 2.42 18.65
N VAL A 251 14.40 2.07 17.65
CA VAL A 251 13.47 2.97 16.94
C VAL A 251 12.02 2.57 17.19
N ALA A 252 11.11 3.55 17.27
CA ALA A 252 9.66 3.35 17.27
C ALA A 252 8.92 4.40 16.43
N ILE A 253 7.73 4.04 15.96
CA ILE A 253 6.85 4.92 15.18
C ILE A 253 5.72 5.42 16.07
N THR A 254 5.58 6.74 16.20
CA THR A 254 4.53 7.37 17.02
C THR A 254 4.23 8.80 16.57
N HIS A 255 3.08 9.34 16.98
CA HIS A 255 2.73 10.74 16.73
C HIS A 255 3.50 11.71 17.62
N ALA A 256 3.96 11.26 18.79
CA ALA A 256 4.67 12.12 19.72
C ALA A 256 6.12 12.37 19.28
N ARG A 257 6.60 13.58 19.53
CA ARG A 257 7.99 13.97 19.29
C ARG A 257 8.76 13.88 20.60
N THR A 258 10.02 13.45 20.52
CA THR A 258 10.95 13.37 21.66
C THR A 258 11.23 14.72 22.33
N ASN A 259 10.99 15.84 21.63
CA ASN A 259 11.27 17.20 22.13
C ASN A 259 10.02 17.97 22.58
N SER A 260 8.86 17.30 22.71
CA SER A 260 7.64 17.91 23.28
C SER A 260 7.64 17.76 24.81
N SER A 261 6.86 18.60 25.51
CA SER A 261 6.75 18.77 26.96
C SER A 261 6.46 17.47 27.75
N GLY A 262 7.44 16.59 27.84
CA GLY A 262 7.35 15.28 28.49
C GLY A 262 6.80 14.18 27.57
N PRO A 263 7.03 12.90 27.95
CA PRO A 263 6.56 11.78 27.16
C PRO A 263 5.03 11.63 27.32
N GLY A 264 4.30 11.94 26.25
CA GLY A 264 2.84 11.94 26.26
C GLY A 264 2.21 10.54 26.28
N TYR A 265 0.87 10.51 26.20
CA TYR A 265 0.06 9.30 26.09
C TYR A 265 -0.09 8.78 24.64
N SER A 266 0.84 9.14 23.76
CA SER A 266 0.86 8.62 22.39
C SER A 266 1.30 7.16 22.39
N GLU A 267 0.61 6.34 21.60
CA GLU A 267 0.95 4.94 21.44
C GLU A 267 2.11 4.76 20.46
N LEU A 268 2.92 3.73 20.71
CA LEU A 268 3.88 3.23 19.73
C LEU A 268 3.16 2.30 18.75
N ALA A 269 3.19 2.63 17.47
CA ALA A 269 2.57 1.81 16.44
C ALA A 269 3.37 0.55 16.13
N SER A 270 4.66 0.73 15.95
CA SER A 270 5.64 -0.32 15.72
C SER A 270 6.93 0.07 16.42
N CYS A 271 7.64 -0.91 16.97
CA CYS A 271 8.97 -0.76 17.52
C CYS A 271 9.92 -1.80 16.90
N SER A 272 11.16 -1.37 16.69
CA SER A 272 12.30 -2.17 16.24
C SER A 272 12.58 -3.34 17.17
N TYR A 273 13.22 -4.39 16.66
CA TYR A 273 13.64 -5.52 17.50
C TYR A 273 14.66 -5.11 18.56
N GLU A 274 15.49 -4.11 18.26
CA GLU A 274 16.43 -3.48 19.18
C GLU A 274 15.69 -2.82 20.35
N ALA A 275 14.58 -2.12 20.10
CA ALA A 275 13.72 -1.59 21.17
C ALA A 275 13.03 -2.71 21.97
N ARG A 276 12.60 -3.80 21.32
CA ARG A 276 11.97 -4.94 21.98
C ARG A 276 12.87 -5.63 22.99
N LYS A 277 14.20 -5.64 22.77
CA LYS A 277 15.20 -6.16 23.73
C LYS A 277 15.16 -5.42 25.07
N TYR A 278 14.75 -4.15 25.09
CA TYR A 278 14.57 -3.36 26.31
C TYR A 278 13.18 -3.52 26.94
N GLY A 279 12.32 -4.39 26.38
CA GLY A 279 10.95 -4.60 26.87
C GLY A 279 9.91 -3.68 26.24
N VAL A 280 10.29 -2.83 25.28
CA VAL A 280 9.33 -2.00 24.52
C VAL A 280 8.45 -2.88 23.65
N LYS A 281 7.15 -2.60 23.60
CA LYS A 281 6.16 -3.38 22.83
C LYS A 281 5.30 -2.48 21.94
N ASN A 282 4.80 -3.04 20.85
CA ASN A 282 3.77 -2.38 20.05
C ASN A 282 2.52 -2.12 20.91
N GLY A 283 1.90 -0.93 20.77
CA GLY A 283 0.76 -0.50 21.58
C GLY A 283 1.13 0.10 22.94
N MET A 284 2.40 0.02 23.37
CA MET A 284 2.86 0.67 24.60
C MET A 284 2.77 2.19 24.47
N LEU A 285 2.47 2.89 25.58
CA LEU A 285 2.49 4.35 25.62
C LEU A 285 3.94 4.85 25.61
N MET A 286 4.20 5.99 24.97
CA MET A 286 5.54 6.57 24.85
C MET A 286 6.19 6.79 26.23
N ARG A 287 5.45 7.28 27.22
CA ARG A 287 5.92 7.41 28.62
C ARG A 287 6.40 6.11 29.25
N ASP A 288 5.80 4.99 28.89
CA ASP A 288 6.14 3.69 29.45
C ASP A 288 7.34 3.12 28.69
N ALA A 289 7.35 3.30 27.37
CA ALA A 289 8.46 2.89 26.52
C ALA A 289 9.77 3.63 26.84
N LEU A 290 9.72 4.93 27.14
CA LEU A 290 10.90 5.71 27.52
C LEU A 290 11.41 5.36 28.92
N ARG A 291 10.56 4.82 29.81
CA ARG A 291 11.03 4.23 31.07
C ARG A 291 11.82 2.94 30.85
N HIS A 292 11.44 2.16 29.84
CA HIS A 292 12.17 0.95 29.43
C HIS A 292 13.43 1.25 28.63
N CYS A 293 13.37 2.24 27.73
CA CYS A 293 14.44 2.59 26.80
C CYS A 293 14.54 4.12 26.64
N PRO A 294 15.31 4.81 27.51
CA PRO A 294 15.46 6.27 27.45
C PRO A 294 16.04 6.80 26.13
N GLN A 295 16.85 5.98 25.45
CA GLN A 295 17.50 6.27 24.17
C GLN A 295 16.61 5.97 22.94
N LEU A 296 15.32 5.69 23.13
CA LEU A 296 14.38 5.35 22.06
C LEU A 296 14.22 6.51 21.06
N VAL A 297 14.47 6.22 19.79
CA VAL A 297 14.28 7.18 18.69
C VAL A 297 12.85 7.08 18.16
N CYS A 298 12.07 8.14 18.31
CA CYS A 298 10.71 8.21 17.77
C CYS A 298 10.70 8.84 16.37
N LEU A 299 10.14 8.13 15.41
CA LEU A 299 9.95 8.59 14.03
C LEU A 299 8.46 8.81 13.72
N PRO A 300 8.13 9.75 12.81
CA PRO A 300 6.76 9.99 12.36
C PRO A 300 6.25 8.86 11.45
N TYR A 301 4.95 8.87 11.15
CA TYR A 301 4.35 7.95 10.20
C TYR A 301 4.66 8.34 8.74
N GLU A 302 4.89 7.33 7.90
CA GLU A 302 5.08 7.44 6.45
C GLU A 302 3.97 6.66 5.71
N PHE A 303 2.72 7.15 5.79
CA PHE A 303 1.53 6.38 5.36
C PHE A 303 1.53 5.97 3.89
N ASP A 304 1.99 6.83 2.98
CA ASP A 304 2.07 6.51 1.55
C ASP A 304 3.10 5.42 1.28
N ASP A 305 4.27 5.48 1.94
CA ASP A 305 5.31 4.47 1.83
C ASP A 305 4.85 3.11 2.38
N TYR A 306 4.02 3.10 3.43
CA TYR A 306 3.41 1.87 3.95
C TYR A 306 2.47 1.26 2.91
N ARG A 307 1.58 2.06 2.30
CA ARG A 307 0.65 1.57 1.28
C ARG A 307 1.39 1.01 0.06
N ALA A 308 2.40 1.71 -0.45
CA ALA A 308 3.21 1.25 -1.58
C ALA A 308 3.93 -0.07 -1.26
N THR A 309 4.54 -0.18 -0.07
CA THR A 309 5.28 -1.38 0.35
C THR A 309 4.35 -2.58 0.57
N SER A 310 3.17 -2.32 1.13
CA SER A 310 2.10 -3.32 1.29
C SER A 310 1.66 -3.86 -0.07
N MET A 311 1.36 -3.01 -1.05
CA MET A 311 0.99 -3.52 -2.38
C MET A 311 2.12 -4.32 -3.04
N ALA A 312 3.37 -3.87 -2.88
CA ALA A 312 4.52 -4.55 -3.49
C ALA A 312 4.66 -6.02 -3.04
N ILE A 313 4.48 -6.34 -1.75
CA ILE A 313 4.55 -7.75 -1.32
C ILE A 313 3.46 -8.61 -1.97
N TYR A 314 2.23 -8.09 -2.07
CA TYR A 314 1.11 -8.82 -2.69
C TYR A 314 1.35 -9.03 -4.20
N GLN A 315 1.87 -8.02 -4.90
CA GLN A 315 2.23 -8.12 -6.32
C GLN A 315 3.37 -9.12 -6.56
N ILE A 316 4.41 -9.11 -5.73
CA ILE A 316 5.53 -10.04 -5.86
C ILE A 316 5.06 -11.47 -5.64
N VAL A 317 4.27 -11.72 -4.59
CA VAL A 317 3.70 -13.05 -4.31
C VAL A 317 2.74 -13.50 -5.42
N ALA A 318 1.95 -12.58 -5.99
CA ALA A 318 1.08 -12.88 -7.14
C ALA A 318 1.87 -13.31 -8.39
N GLY A 319 3.10 -12.80 -8.54
CA GLY A 319 4.02 -13.26 -9.58
C GLY A 319 4.42 -14.74 -9.42
N TYR A 320 4.23 -15.34 -8.24
CA TYR A 320 4.47 -16.76 -7.95
C TYR A 320 3.19 -17.60 -7.92
N THR A 321 2.09 -17.09 -7.35
CA THR A 321 0.84 -17.84 -7.27
C THR A 321 -0.33 -16.91 -6.97
N HIS A 322 -1.53 -17.24 -7.45
CA HIS A 322 -2.77 -16.59 -7.04
C HIS A 322 -3.42 -17.26 -5.81
N ASP A 323 -2.92 -18.43 -5.39
CA ASP A 323 -3.39 -19.17 -4.22
C ASP A 323 -2.88 -18.53 -2.91
N MET A 324 -3.49 -17.40 -2.56
CA MET A 324 -3.15 -16.64 -1.37
C MET A 324 -4.39 -16.10 -0.64
N ARG A 325 -4.22 -15.81 0.65
CA ARG A 325 -5.21 -15.15 1.49
C ARG A 325 -4.62 -13.91 2.13
N ALA A 326 -5.18 -12.75 1.80
CA ALA A 326 -4.86 -11.49 2.44
C ALA A 326 -5.35 -11.44 3.89
N ILE A 327 -4.44 -11.29 4.86
CA ILE A 327 -4.78 -11.19 6.29
C ILE A 327 -4.78 -9.74 6.75
N SER A 328 -3.70 -9.00 6.52
CA SER A 328 -3.56 -7.58 6.81
C SER A 328 -2.87 -6.87 5.65
N CYS A 329 -2.43 -5.63 5.86
CA CYS A 329 -1.59 -4.95 4.88
C CYS A 329 -0.16 -5.51 4.80
N ASP A 330 0.31 -6.20 5.83
CA ASP A 330 1.68 -6.70 5.96
C ASP A 330 1.77 -8.22 6.19
N GLU A 331 0.62 -8.91 6.21
CA GLU A 331 0.48 -10.34 6.53
C GLU A 331 -0.41 -11.05 5.49
N MET A 332 0.04 -12.23 5.01
CA MET A 332 -0.75 -13.09 4.13
C MET A 332 -0.42 -14.57 4.31
N TYR A 333 -1.35 -15.44 3.91
CA TYR A 333 -1.07 -16.87 3.70
C TYR A 333 -0.94 -17.19 2.22
N VAL A 334 -0.10 -18.17 1.89
CA VAL A 334 0.19 -18.63 0.53
C VAL A 334 0.22 -20.16 0.50
N ASP A 335 -0.39 -20.78 -0.51
CA ASP A 335 -0.21 -22.22 -0.78
C ASP A 335 1.14 -22.43 -1.47
N LEU A 336 2.10 -23.03 -0.75
CA LEU A 336 3.43 -23.33 -1.29
C LEU A 336 3.43 -24.66 -2.06
N SER A 337 2.49 -25.55 -1.73
CA SER A 337 2.37 -26.86 -2.40
C SER A 337 1.88 -26.73 -3.84
N ALA A 338 1.05 -25.74 -4.15
CA ALA A 338 0.65 -25.44 -5.53
C ALA A 338 1.87 -25.11 -6.40
N ILE A 339 2.76 -24.25 -5.91
CA ILE A 339 4.01 -23.87 -6.59
C ILE A 339 4.93 -25.10 -6.72
N ALA A 340 5.11 -25.83 -5.63
CA ALA A 340 5.99 -26.99 -5.58
C ALA A 340 5.57 -28.11 -6.54
N ARG A 341 4.28 -28.41 -6.66
CA ARG A 341 3.77 -29.41 -7.60
C ARG A 341 3.93 -28.98 -9.05
N ASP A 342 3.60 -27.73 -9.37
CA ASP A 342 3.72 -27.19 -10.74
C ASP A 342 5.17 -27.20 -11.25
N LYS A 343 6.12 -26.83 -10.38
CA LYS A 343 7.55 -26.78 -10.73
C LYS A 343 8.33 -28.04 -10.37
N GLN A 344 7.67 -29.09 -9.87
CA GLN A 344 8.33 -30.33 -9.46
C GLN A 344 9.48 -30.09 -8.45
N ILE A 345 9.19 -29.29 -7.41
CA ILE A 345 10.16 -28.90 -6.38
C ILE A 345 9.82 -29.64 -5.08
N THR A 346 10.83 -30.27 -4.47
CA THR A 346 10.72 -30.88 -3.13
C THR A 346 11.18 -29.92 -2.02
N ASP A 347 12.09 -28.98 -2.32
CA ASP A 347 12.61 -27.98 -1.38
C ASP A 347 11.66 -26.77 -1.17
N ILE A 348 10.72 -26.91 -0.24
CA ILE A 348 9.79 -25.83 0.15
C ILE A 348 10.52 -24.64 0.81
N MET A 349 11.60 -24.90 1.54
CA MET A 349 12.39 -23.86 2.19
C MET A 349 13.13 -23.01 1.15
N GLY A 350 13.60 -23.62 0.07
CA GLY A 350 14.19 -22.95 -1.09
C GLY A 350 13.23 -21.99 -1.77
N ILE A 351 11.97 -22.41 -2.00
CA ILE A 351 10.92 -21.55 -2.56
C ILE A 351 10.74 -20.29 -1.69
N VAL A 352 10.55 -20.48 -0.38
CA VAL A 352 10.36 -19.37 0.56
C VAL A 352 11.59 -18.47 0.64
N MET A 353 12.80 -19.05 0.62
CA MET A 353 14.04 -18.28 0.61
C MET A 353 14.12 -17.37 -0.63
N GLN A 354 13.77 -17.88 -1.81
CA GLN A 354 13.77 -17.09 -3.04
C GLN A 354 12.71 -15.98 -2.99
N MET A 355 11.48 -16.28 -2.54
CA MET A 355 10.43 -15.27 -2.39
C MET A 355 10.83 -14.17 -1.40
N ARG A 356 11.45 -14.52 -0.26
CA ARG A 356 11.97 -13.54 0.71
C ARG A 356 13.06 -12.64 0.13
N LYS A 357 13.97 -13.21 -0.69
CA LYS A 357 15.00 -12.43 -1.40
C LYS A 357 14.37 -11.41 -2.35
N ASP A 358 13.40 -11.84 -3.15
CA ASP A 358 12.69 -10.96 -4.09
C ASP A 358 11.96 -9.83 -3.37
N ILE A 359 11.23 -10.14 -2.29
CA ILE A 359 10.52 -9.14 -1.49
C ILE A 359 11.51 -8.14 -0.90
N ASN A 360 12.62 -8.61 -0.31
CA ASN A 360 13.61 -7.72 0.27
C ASN A 360 14.31 -6.86 -0.79
N ALA A 361 14.60 -7.41 -1.97
CA ALA A 361 15.21 -6.66 -3.07
C ALA A 361 14.30 -5.55 -3.61
N ALA A 362 13.00 -5.82 -3.74
CA ALA A 362 12.03 -4.85 -4.24
C ALA A 362 11.64 -3.80 -3.19
N THR A 363 11.47 -4.21 -1.93
CA THR A 363 10.89 -3.37 -0.89
C THR A 363 11.92 -2.74 0.04
N GLY A 364 13.13 -3.29 0.12
CA GLY A 364 14.13 -2.96 1.14
C GLY A 364 13.70 -3.35 2.56
N CYS A 365 12.65 -4.17 2.71
CA CYS A 365 12.09 -4.56 4.01
C CYS A 365 12.17 -6.09 4.19
N PRO A 366 12.66 -6.56 5.35
CA PRO A 366 12.70 -7.99 5.65
C PRO A 366 11.30 -8.55 5.92
N VAL A 367 11.06 -9.75 5.41
CA VAL A 367 9.87 -10.57 5.71
C VAL A 367 10.32 -11.85 6.38
N SER A 368 9.62 -12.22 7.44
CA SER A 368 9.75 -13.53 8.07
C SER A 368 8.62 -14.43 7.62
N VAL A 369 8.93 -15.72 7.40
CA VAL A 369 7.96 -16.69 6.87
C VAL A 369 7.94 -17.94 7.70
N GLY A 370 6.79 -18.27 8.27
CA GLY A 370 6.55 -19.58 8.87
C GLY A 370 5.90 -20.53 7.89
N ILE A 371 6.34 -21.78 7.88
CA ILE A 371 5.87 -22.84 6.99
C ILE A 371 5.29 -23.95 7.87
N GLY A 372 4.11 -24.45 7.50
CA GLY A 372 3.51 -25.57 8.22
C GLY A 372 2.44 -26.28 7.39
N PRO A 373 1.95 -27.44 7.87
CA PRO A 373 0.98 -28.25 7.13
C PRO A 373 -0.45 -27.71 7.18
N ASN A 374 -0.71 -26.70 8.01
CA ASN A 374 -1.96 -25.96 8.08
C ASN A 374 -1.68 -24.49 8.45
N LEU A 375 -2.71 -23.63 8.36
CA LEU A 375 -2.55 -22.18 8.55
C LEU A 375 -2.15 -21.82 9.98
N LEU A 376 -2.67 -22.51 10.99
CA LEU A 376 -2.27 -22.35 12.39
C LEU A 376 -0.75 -22.54 12.56
N LEU A 377 -0.23 -23.69 12.10
CA LEU A 377 1.19 -24.02 12.28
C LEU A 377 2.08 -23.08 11.47
N ALA A 378 1.68 -22.68 10.25
CA ALA A 378 2.41 -21.66 9.49
C ALA A 378 2.49 -20.32 10.25
N ARG A 379 1.39 -19.87 10.85
CA ARG A 379 1.34 -18.63 11.65
C ARG A 379 2.22 -18.72 12.91
N LEU A 380 2.14 -19.83 13.64
CA LEU A 380 2.95 -20.04 14.85
C LEU A 380 4.44 -20.17 14.51
N ALA A 381 4.78 -20.88 13.43
CA ALA A 381 6.13 -20.99 12.90
C ALA A 381 6.73 -19.61 12.58
N THR A 382 5.90 -18.67 12.13
CA THR A 382 6.36 -17.30 11.82
C THR A 382 6.85 -16.58 13.07
N LYS A 383 6.24 -16.81 14.24
CA LYS A 383 6.74 -16.24 15.50
C LYS A 383 8.15 -16.74 15.85
N LYS A 384 8.44 -18.01 15.55
CA LYS A 384 9.78 -18.61 15.72
C LYS A 384 10.76 -18.16 14.63
N ALA A 385 10.27 -17.88 13.43
CA ALA A 385 11.06 -17.37 12.31
C ALA A 385 11.53 -15.92 12.50
N LYS A 386 10.78 -15.09 13.24
CA LYS A 386 11.11 -13.67 13.43
C LYS A 386 12.34 -13.48 14.35
N PRO A 387 13.23 -12.51 14.05
CA PRO A 387 13.25 -11.60 12.90
C PRO A 387 14.04 -12.12 11.68
N ASN A 388 13.67 -11.63 10.50
CA ASN A 388 14.30 -11.87 9.19
C ASN A 388 14.69 -13.34 8.96
N GLY A 389 13.80 -14.26 9.30
CA GLY A 389 14.04 -15.69 9.19
C GLY A 389 12.92 -16.44 8.51
N GLN A 390 13.13 -17.74 8.39
CA GLN A 390 12.10 -18.67 7.98
C GLN A 390 12.19 -19.92 8.85
N TYR A 391 11.05 -20.53 9.14
CA TYR A 391 10.98 -21.72 9.99
C TYR A 391 9.89 -22.64 9.48
N MET A 392 10.19 -23.93 9.38
CA MET A 392 9.26 -24.95 8.91
C MET A 392 8.94 -25.93 10.03
N VAL A 393 7.65 -26.17 10.22
CA VAL A 393 7.14 -27.30 11.01
C VAL A 393 6.83 -28.42 10.03
N GLU A 394 7.55 -29.53 10.16
CA GLU A 394 7.34 -30.71 9.32
C GLU A 394 5.95 -31.31 9.54
N ASN A 395 5.39 -31.94 8.51
CA ASN A 395 4.11 -32.63 8.59
C ASN A 395 4.26 -34.04 9.21
N ASP A 396 4.87 -34.08 10.38
CA ASP A 396 5.07 -35.29 11.17
C ASP A 396 4.40 -35.10 12.55
N PRO A 397 3.56 -36.05 13.02
CA PRO A 397 2.86 -35.91 14.29
C PRO A 397 3.79 -35.63 15.49
N TYR A 398 4.97 -36.24 15.53
CA TYR A 398 5.92 -36.03 16.63
C TYR A 398 6.58 -34.65 16.54
N ALA A 399 6.95 -34.20 15.34
CA ALA A 399 7.45 -32.84 15.10
C ALA A 399 6.41 -31.78 15.48
N ILE A 400 5.14 -31.98 15.13
CA ILE A 400 4.03 -31.08 15.47
C ILE A 400 3.82 -31.05 16.98
N GLU A 401 3.75 -32.20 17.65
CA GLU A 401 3.56 -32.26 19.10
C GLU A 401 4.70 -31.55 19.84
N ASN A 402 5.95 -31.82 19.45
CA ASN A 402 7.12 -31.17 20.05
C ASN A 402 7.11 -29.67 19.83
N PHE A 403 6.76 -29.21 18.63
CA PHE A 403 6.64 -27.78 18.34
C PHE A 403 5.56 -27.14 19.20
N MET A 404 4.38 -27.77 19.30
CA MET A 404 3.24 -27.24 20.02
C MET A 404 3.46 -27.21 21.53
N ARG A 405 4.24 -28.13 22.11
CA ARG A 405 4.47 -28.25 23.55
C ARG A 405 4.82 -26.92 24.22
N ASP A 406 5.74 -26.16 23.61
CA ASP A 406 6.28 -24.91 24.18
C ASP A 406 5.55 -23.65 23.69
N VAL A 407 4.56 -23.78 22.82
CA VAL A 407 3.77 -22.62 22.33
C VAL A 407 2.94 -22.07 23.48
N LYS A 408 3.03 -20.76 23.72
CA LYS A 408 2.22 -20.10 24.74
C LYS A 408 0.77 -20.05 24.31
N VAL A 409 -0.15 -20.23 25.26
CA VAL A 409 -1.60 -20.13 24.99
C VAL A 409 -1.97 -18.73 24.47
N ALA A 410 -1.33 -17.68 25.01
CA ALA A 410 -1.48 -16.31 24.53
C ALA A 410 -1.06 -16.11 23.07
N ASP A 411 -0.28 -17.02 22.50
CA ASP A 411 0.16 -16.96 21.12
C ASP A 411 -0.83 -17.59 20.12
N LEU A 412 -1.83 -18.34 20.61
CA LEU A 412 -2.84 -18.99 19.79
C LEU A 412 -3.83 -17.98 19.18
N PRO A 413 -4.23 -18.15 17.91
CA PRO A 413 -5.20 -17.28 17.27
C PRO A 413 -6.57 -17.35 17.95
N GLY A 414 -7.09 -16.19 18.38
CA GLY A 414 -8.37 -16.09 19.08
C GLY A 414 -8.24 -16.04 20.61
N VAL A 415 -7.03 -16.17 21.16
CA VAL A 415 -6.75 -15.96 22.58
C VAL A 415 -6.37 -14.50 22.83
N GLY A 416 -7.27 -13.77 23.49
CA GLY A 416 -7.00 -12.43 24.01
C GLY A 416 -7.14 -12.38 25.53
N TYR A 417 -7.03 -11.17 26.11
CA TYR A 417 -7.08 -10.96 27.57
C TYR A 417 -8.31 -11.58 28.25
N SER A 418 -9.49 -11.52 27.61
CA SER A 418 -10.71 -12.11 28.19
C SER A 418 -10.68 -13.64 28.25
N VAL A 419 -10.07 -14.29 27.25
CA VAL A 419 -9.93 -15.75 27.24
C VAL A 419 -8.89 -16.17 28.29
N LEU A 420 -7.75 -15.46 28.34
CA LEU A 420 -6.71 -15.72 29.34
C LEU A 420 -7.26 -15.56 30.77
N SER A 421 -7.95 -14.45 31.04
CA SER A 421 -8.57 -14.22 32.36
C SER A 421 -9.59 -15.30 32.74
N LYS A 422 -10.31 -15.88 31.77
CA LYS A 422 -11.19 -17.02 32.05
C LYS A 422 -10.38 -18.28 32.35
N LEU A 423 -9.31 -18.56 31.61
CA LEU A 423 -8.42 -19.69 31.89
C LEU A 423 -7.75 -19.58 33.26
N ASP A 424 -7.43 -18.36 33.72
CA ASP A 424 -6.87 -18.10 35.05
C ASP A 424 -7.83 -18.45 36.20
N THR A 425 -9.13 -18.59 35.93
CA THR A 425 -10.11 -19.06 36.94
C THR A 425 -10.05 -20.56 37.19
N LEU A 426 -9.29 -21.30 36.38
CA LEU A 426 -9.04 -22.71 36.62
C LEU A 426 -8.08 -22.84 37.81
N ASN A 427 -8.29 -23.84 38.67
CA ASN A 427 -7.39 -24.17 39.78
C ASN A 427 -6.07 -24.82 39.31
N ARG A 428 -5.52 -24.38 38.17
CA ARG A 428 -4.26 -24.83 37.58
C ARG A 428 -3.69 -23.72 36.69
N VAL A 429 -2.36 -23.67 36.58
CA VAL A 429 -1.68 -22.75 35.67
C VAL A 429 -1.78 -23.28 34.24
N VAL A 430 -2.17 -22.41 33.30
CA VAL A 430 -2.34 -22.75 31.88
C VAL A 430 -1.58 -21.72 31.04
N GLU A 431 -0.28 -21.94 30.86
CA GLU A 431 0.58 -21.01 30.13
C GLU A 431 0.93 -21.52 28.74
N THR A 432 1.10 -22.84 28.59
CA THR A 432 1.52 -23.49 27.34
C THR A 432 0.41 -24.33 26.72
N CYS A 433 0.53 -24.64 25.43
CA CYS A 433 -0.35 -25.59 24.76
C CYS A 433 -0.23 -27.00 25.35
N ALA A 434 0.91 -27.37 25.93
CA ALA A 434 1.04 -28.60 26.71
C ALA A 434 0.11 -28.61 27.94
N ASP A 435 -0.04 -27.48 28.64
CA ASP A 435 -0.97 -27.35 29.77
C ASP A 435 -2.43 -27.38 29.29
N LEU A 436 -2.71 -26.63 28.23
CA LEU A 436 -4.05 -26.49 27.66
C LEU A 436 -4.56 -27.83 27.10
N SER A 437 -3.69 -28.61 26.45
CA SER A 437 -4.06 -29.91 25.87
C SER A 437 -4.48 -30.94 26.93
N ARG A 438 -4.04 -30.81 28.19
CA ARG A 438 -4.47 -31.69 29.31
C ARG A 438 -5.88 -31.38 29.82
N ILE A 439 -6.49 -30.28 29.36
CA ILE A 439 -7.85 -29.89 29.75
C ILE A 439 -8.84 -30.58 28.82
N LYS A 440 -9.86 -31.21 29.40
CA LYS A 440 -10.94 -31.84 28.64
C LYS A 440 -11.68 -30.77 27.83
N VAL A 441 -11.99 -31.08 26.58
CA VAL A 441 -12.69 -30.16 25.67
C VAL A 441 -14.03 -29.67 26.25
N GLU A 442 -14.75 -30.52 26.97
CA GLU A 442 -16.02 -30.17 27.63
C GLU A 442 -15.85 -29.10 28.73
N THR A 443 -14.71 -29.09 29.43
CA THR A 443 -14.40 -28.04 30.42
C THR A 443 -14.12 -26.72 29.72
N LEU A 444 -13.35 -26.73 28.62
CA LEU A 444 -13.08 -25.53 27.84
C LEU A 444 -14.36 -24.96 27.23
N LYS A 445 -15.21 -25.80 26.64
CA LYS A 445 -16.50 -25.37 26.08
C LYS A 445 -17.41 -24.71 27.12
N LYS A 446 -17.48 -25.26 28.33
CA LYS A 446 -18.25 -24.65 29.44
C LYS A 446 -17.69 -23.30 29.88
N LEU A 447 -16.37 -23.16 29.92
CA LEU A 447 -15.70 -21.96 30.45
C LEU A 447 -15.68 -20.79 29.45
N ILE A 448 -15.30 -21.07 28.19
CA ILE A 448 -15.06 -20.04 27.16
C ILE A 448 -16.05 -20.11 25.98
N GLY A 449 -16.99 -21.04 26.01
CA GLY A 449 -18.05 -21.23 25.01
C GLY A 449 -17.75 -22.35 24.02
N GLU A 450 -18.79 -22.94 23.45
CA GLU A 450 -18.71 -24.17 22.63
C GLU A 450 -17.70 -24.07 21.48
N LYS A 451 -17.80 -23.01 20.68
CA LYS A 451 -16.99 -22.83 19.48
C LYS A 451 -15.52 -22.56 19.81
N ILE A 452 -15.27 -21.60 20.71
CA ILE A 452 -13.91 -21.18 21.08
C ILE A 452 -13.23 -22.29 21.89
N GLY A 453 -13.97 -22.95 22.79
CA GLY A 453 -13.47 -24.07 23.58
C GLY A 453 -13.01 -25.24 22.72
N LYS A 454 -13.81 -25.65 21.73
CA LYS A 454 -13.40 -26.66 20.75
C LYS A 454 -12.19 -26.19 19.94
N GLN A 455 -12.24 -24.96 19.42
CA GLN A 455 -11.15 -24.41 18.62
C GLN A 455 -9.81 -24.40 19.37
N LEU A 456 -9.77 -23.93 20.62
CA LEU A 456 -8.53 -23.91 21.41
C LEU A 456 -8.05 -25.31 21.79
N HIS A 457 -8.96 -26.23 22.04
CA HIS A 457 -8.63 -27.63 22.27
C HIS A 457 -7.90 -28.23 21.05
N ASP A 458 -8.44 -28.02 19.85
CA ASP A 458 -7.86 -28.53 18.60
C ASP A 458 -6.54 -27.81 18.28
N GLN A 459 -6.51 -26.48 18.41
CA GLN A 459 -5.30 -25.68 18.18
C GLN A 459 -4.16 -26.03 19.14
N SER A 460 -4.45 -26.36 20.40
CA SER A 460 -3.40 -26.79 21.36
C SER A 460 -2.66 -28.05 20.93
N ARG A 461 -3.23 -28.82 19.99
CA ARG A 461 -2.65 -30.04 19.40
C ARG A 461 -2.12 -29.82 17.97
N GLY A 462 -2.06 -28.56 17.51
CA GLY A 462 -1.63 -28.24 16.15
C GLY A 462 -2.67 -28.54 15.07
N ILE A 463 -3.93 -28.82 15.45
CA ILE A 463 -5.00 -29.15 14.51
C ILE A 463 -5.73 -27.87 14.10
N ASP A 464 -5.85 -27.64 12.80
CA ASP A 464 -6.60 -26.53 12.21
C ASP A 464 -7.29 -26.97 10.92
N TYR A 465 -8.58 -26.72 10.83
CA TYR A 465 -9.43 -27.06 9.68
C TYR A 465 -9.71 -25.86 8.77
N THR A 466 -9.09 -24.71 9.06
CA THR A 466 -9.29 -23.47 8.31
C THR A 466 -8.74 -23.61 6.90
N GLN A 467 -9.60 -23.38 5.91
CA GLN A 467 -9.22 -23.35 4.50
C GLN A 467 -8.47 -22.06 4.16
N LEU A 468 -7.53 -22.14 3.22
CA LEU A 468 -6.80 -20.98 2.72
C LEU A 468 -7.75 -19.98 2.07
N ILE A 469 -8.63 -20.45 1.20
CA ILE A 469 -9.58 -19.60 0.49
C ILE A 469 -10.83 -19.36 1.36
N ASP A 470 -11.07 -18.08 1.69
CA ASP A 470 -12.27 -17.63 2.38
C ASP A 470 -13.22 -16.93 1.40
N ASN A 471 -14.29 -17.63 1.00
CA ASN A 471 -15.30 -17.11 0.06
C ASN A 471 -16.39 -16.27 0.75
N ARG A 472 -16.25 -15.96 2.03
CA ARG A 472 -17.24 -15.16 2.75
C ARG A 472 -17.24 -13.72 2.22
N LEU A 473 -18.40 -13.29 1.76
CA LEU A 473 -18.63 -11.89 1.42
C LEU A 473 -18.58 -11.03 2.69
N ARG A 474 -18.24 -9.75 2.49
CA ARG A 474 -18.27 -8.75 3.55
C ARG A 474 -19.66 -8.71 4.20
N GLN A 475 -19.71 -8.79 5.52
CA GLN A 475 -20.96 -8.86 6.28
C GLN A 475 -21.38 -7.53 6.90
N SER A 476 -20.45 -6.58 7.04
CA SER A 476 -20.73 -5.26 7.61
C SER A 476 -19.79 -4.17 7.11
N VAL A 477 -20.29 -2.93 7.16
CA VAL A 477 -19.54 -1.69 6.92
C VAL A 477 -19.75 -0.80 8.15
N SER A 478 -18.67 -0.28 8.75
CA SER A 478 -18.80 0.64 9.88
C SER A 478 -17.89 1.85 9.80
N CYS A 479 -18.22 2.83 10.62
CA CYS A 479 -17.46 4.04 10.88
C CYS A 479 -17.46 4.24 12.40
N ASP A 480 -16.30 4.02 13.03
CA ASP A 480 -16.14 4.08 14.49
C ASP A 480 -15.11 5.14 14.85
N ILE A 481 -15.54 6.16 15.57
CA ILE A 481 -14.72 7.32 15.94
C ILE A 481 -14.81 7.51 17.45
N ASN A 482 -13.75 7.08 18.14
CA ASN A 482 -13.67 7.05 19.61
C ASN A 482 -12.57 7.98 20.15
N TYR A 483 -12.16 8.97 19.36
CA TYR A 483 -11.15 9.96 19.67
C TYR A 483 -11.63 11.32 19.17
N GLY A 484 -11.42 12.38 19.95
CA GLY A 484 -11.78 13.75 19.58
C GLY A 484 -13.28 14.09 19.60
N ILE A 485 -14.14 13.22 20.12
CA ILE A 485 -15.58 13.50 20.25
C ILE A 485 -15.83 14.38 21.47
N ARG A 486 -16.17 15.65 21.26
CA ARG A 486 -16.48 16.66 22.29
C ARG A 486 -17.64 17.55 21.81
N LEU A 487 -18.84 16.98 21.78
CA LEU A 487 -20.04 17.64 21.29
C LEU A 487 -20.85 18.21 22.47
N THR A 488 -21.54 19.32 22.25
CA THR A 488 -22.31 20.05 23.26
C THR A 488 -23.76 20.29 22.86
N THR A 489 -24.07 20.32 21.56
CA THR A 489 -25.43 20.57 21.06
C THR A 489 -25.89 19.48 20.09
N SER A 490 -27.21 19.22 20.06
CA SER A 490 -27.79 18.21 19.15
C SER A 490 -27.52 18.55 17.68
N GLU A 491 -27.39 19.84 17.36
CA GLU A 491 -27.01 20.30 16.03
C GLU A 491 -25.58 19.89 15.65
N GLU A 492 -24.61 20.06 16.55
CA GLU A 492 -23.22 19.60 16.34
C GLU A 492 -23.20 18.08 16.11
N PHE A 493 -23.97 17.31 16.88
CA PHE A 493 -24.11 15.86 16.68
C PHE A 493 -24.72 15.54 15.32
N SER A 494 -25.82 16.16 14.95
CA SER A 494 -26.49 15.96 13.66
C SER A 494 -25.55 16.27 12.48
N ASN A 495 -24.79 17.37 12.56
CA ASN A 495 -23.82 17.74 11.53
C ASN A 495 -22.67 16.73 11.44
N PHE A 496 -22.17 16.25 12.58
CA PHE A 496 -21.17 15.19 12.59
C PHE A 496 -21.71 13.88 11.96
N ILE A 497 -22.96 13.49 12.27
CA ILE A 497 -23.58 12.30 11.68
C ILE A 497 -23.74 12.43 10.16
N LYS A 498 -23.96 13.62 9.60
CA LYS A 498 -23.96 13.82 8.13
C LYS A 498 -22.62 13.40 7.52
N THR A 499 -21.50 13.84 8.12
CA THR A 499 -20.16 13.45 7.65
C THR A 499 -19.91 11.95 7.76
N VAL A 500 -20.41 11.31 8.83
CA VAL A 500 -20.34 9.85 9.02
C VAL A 500 -21.19 9.11 7.99
N ALA A 501 -22.37 9.63 7.66
CA ALA A 501 -23.26 9.05 6.66
C ALA A 501 -22.64 9.09 5.25
N ASP A 502 -22.01 10.21 4.86
CA ASP A 502 -21.32 10.35 3.58
C ASP A 502 -20.12 9.39 3.45
N GLU A 503 -19.38 9.19 4.54
CA GLU A 503 -18.30 8.22 4.62
C GLU A 503 -18.82 6.77 4.48
N LEU A 504 -19.90 6.42 5.18
CA LEU A 504 -20.53 5.11 5.08
C LEU A 504 -21.09 4.85 3.67
N TYR A 505 -21.71 5.86 3.06
CA TYR A 505 -22.15 5.80 1.66
C TYR A 505 -20.97 5.50 0.73
N SER A 506 -19.86 6.21 0.89
CA SER A 506 -18.63 5.99 0.11
C SER A 506 -18.10 4.56 0.27
N LYS A 507 -18.10 4.02 1.49
CA LYS A 507 -17.67 2.64 1.77
C LYS A 507 -18.64 1.59 1.19
N LEU A 508 -19.95 1.79 1.27
CA LEU A 508 -20.95 0.90 0.66
C LEU A 508 -20.84 0.90 -0.86
N LYS A 509 -20.64 2.09 -1.45
CA LYS A 509 -20.42 2.24 -2.89
C LYS A 509 -19.18 1.49 -3.35
N ALA A 510 -18.05 1.64 -2.66
CA ALA A 510 -16.81 0.92 -2.96
C ALA A 510 -16.93 -0.60 -2.77
N ALA A 511 -17.84 -1.06 -1.91
CA ALA A 511 -18.12 -2.48 -1.70
C ALA A 511 -19.18 -3.04 -2.66
N GLU A 512 -19.83 -2.20 -3.48
CA GLU A 512 -20.97 -2.56 -4.35
C GLU A 512 -22.13 -3.24 -3.60
N MET A 513 -22.39 -2.78 -2.37
CA MET A 513 -23.40 -3.35 -1.47
C MET A 513 -24.40 -2.29 -1.00
N ASP A 514 -25.60 -2.75 -0.69
CA ASP A 514 -26.59 -2.03 0.11
C ASP A 514 -26.70 -2.68 1.49
N ALA A 515 -27.18 -1.93 2.48
CA ALA A 515 -27.41 -2.42 3.84
C ALA A 515 -28.91 -2.53 4.13
N GLN A 516 -29.29 -3.41 5.04
CA GLN A 516 -30.69 -3.51 5.51
C GLN A 516 -30.84 -3.19 7.00
N SER A 517 -29.76 -3.23 7.77
CA SER A 517 -29.79 -2.86 9.18
C SER A 517 -28.71 -1.85 9.55
N ILE A 518 -29.08 -0.91 10.41
CA ILE A 518 -28.20 0.13 10.94
C ILE A 518 -28.17 0.05 12.46
N THR A 519 -26.97 0.23 13.02
CA THR A 519 -26.70 0.21 14.45
C THR A 519 -25.93 1.45 14.83
N LEU A 520 -26.43 2.17 15.83
CA LEU A 520 -25.74 3.27 16.50
C LEU A 520 -25.13 2.74 17.79
N LYS A 521 -23.84 2.94 17.95
CA LYS A 521 -23.07 2.67 19.16
C LYS A 521 -22.51 3.98 19.70
N LEU A 522 -22.77 4.27 20.96
CA LEU A 522 -22.25 5.43 21.67
C LEU A 522 -21.37 4.97 22.82
N LEU A 523 -20.22 5.60 23.00
CA LEU A 523 -19.44 5.52 24.22
C LEU A 523 -19.78 6.74 25.06
N ILE A 524 -20.35 6.52 26.25
CA ILE A 524 -20.77 7.57 27.18
C ILE A 524 -19.82 7.54 28.37
N ARG A 525 -19.28 8.70 28.78
CA ARG A 525 -18.39 8.81 29.94
C ARG A 525 -19.08 8.20 31.18
N SER A 526 -18.39 7.28 31.85
CA SER A 526 -18.91 6.71 33.09
C SER A 526 -19.08 7.79 34.16
N PRO A 527 -20.09 7.71 35.04
CA PRO A 527 -20.39 8.79 36.00
C PRO A 527 -19.20 9.16 36.90
N ASP A 528 -18.40 8.18 37.30
CA ASP A 528 -17.23 8.31 38.17
C ASP A 528 -15.93 8.66 37.42
N ALA A 529 -15.97 8.73 36.08
CA ALA A 529 -14.78 9.00 35.26
C ALA A 529 -14.53 10.51 35.13
N PRO A 530 -13.26 10.96 35.14
CA PRO A 530 -12.94 12.37 34.98
C PRO A 530 -13.40 12.90 33.62
N VAL A 531 -13.87 14.15 33.59
CA VAL A 531 -14.33 14.83 32.37
C VAL A 531 -13.21 14.89 31.32
N ASN A 532 -12.00 15.24 31.78
CA ASN A 532 -10.79 15.26 30.98
C ASN A 532 -10.02 13.94 31.20
N PRO A 533 -9.96 13.05 30.20
CA PRO A 533 -9.23 11.80 30.33
C PRO A 533 -7.72 12.04 30.29
N ALA A 534 -6.96 11.10 30.85
CA ALA A 534 -5.50 11.17 30.89
C ALA A 534 -4.86 11.25 29.49
N LYS A 535 -5.41 10.50 28.52
CA LYS A 535 -5.02 10.62 27.11
C LYS A 535 -5.76 11.81 26.50
N PHE A 536 -5.00 12.83 26.08
CA PHE A 536 -5.55 14.00 25.40
C PHE A 536 -6.52 13.60 24.28
N MET A 537 -7.72 14.18 24.28
CA MET A 537 -8.82 13.89 23.35
C MET A 537 -9.26 12.41 23.26
N GLY A 538 -8.77 11.52 24.15
CA GLY A 538 -9.24 10.14 24.24
C GLY A 538 -10.70 10.04 24.69
N CYS A 539 -11.29 8.85 24.56
CA CYS A 539 -12.63 8.58 25.09
C CYS A 539 -12.64 8.49 26.64
N GLY A 540 -11.58 7.96 27.25
CA GLY A 540 -11.53 7.71 28.69
C GLY A 540 -12.26 6.43 29.09
N ARG A 541 -12.69 6.33 30.34
CA ARG A 541 -13.57 5.24 30.79
C ARG A 541 -15.01 5.58 30.40
N CYS A 542 -15.63 4.66 29.67
CA CYS A 542 -16.96 4.85 29.10
C CYS A 542 -17.78 3.58 29.20
N ASP A 543 -19.10 3.77 29.27
CA ASP A 543 -20.11 2.74 29.09
C ASP A 543 -20.58 2.73 27.64
N ALA A 544 -20.73 1.54 27.07
CA ALA A 544 -21.12 1.37 25.67
C ALA A 544 -22.64 1.16 25.56
N HIS A 545 -23.31 2.08 24.87
CA HIS A 545 -24.74 2.00 24.59
C HIS A 545 -24.96 1.72 23.10
N THR A 546 -25.79 0.74 22.78
CA THR A 546 -26.01 0.31 21.39
C THR A 546 -27.50 0.19 21.12
N LYS A 547 -27.94 0.68 19.94
CA LYS A 547 -29.30 0.51 19.45
C LYS A 547 -29.29 0.26 17.96
N SER A 548 -30.18 -0.61 17.49
CA SER A 548 -30.22 -1.05 16.11
C SER A 548 -31.66 -1.03 15.57
N VAL A 549 -31.78 -0.80 14.27
CA VAL A 549 -33.03 -0.97 13.53
C VAL A 549 -32.75 -1.71 12.22
N GLN A 550 -33.73 -2.48 11.77
CA GLN A 550 -33.74 -3.08 10.45
C GLN A 550 -34.82 -2.40 9.62
N LEU A 551 -34.47 -1.95 8.42
CA LEU A 551 -35.41 -1.35 7.49
C LEU A 551 -36.06 -2.41 6.62
N ALA A 552 -37.27 -2.15 6.14
CA ALA A 552 -37.98 -3.05 5.24
C ALA A 552 -37.20 -3.25 3.93
N ASN A 553 -36.75 -2.15 3.33
CA ASN A 553 -36.01 -2.14 2.07
C ASN A 553 -34.51 -1.89 2.30
N PRO A 554 -33.63 -2.52 1.51
CA PRO A 554 -32.21 -2.16 1.49
C PRO A 554 -31.98 -0.69 1.14
N PHE A 555 -30.94 -0.09 1.73
CA PHE A 555 -30.61 1.30 1.55
C PHE A 555 -29.09 1.49 1.40
N CYS A 556 -28.72 2.56 0.72
CA CYS A 556 -27.38 3.11 0.75
C CYS A 556 -27.36 4.64 0.89
N ASP A 557 -28.49 5.33 0.76
CA ASP A 557 -28.56 6.79 0.71
C ASP A 557 -28.08 7.43 2.03
N PRO A 558 -27.13 8.40 1.98
CA PRO A 558 -26.65 9.10 3.18
C PRO A 558 -27.75 9.82 3.95
N VAL A 559 -28.81 10.31 3.29
CA VAL A 559 -29.94 10.98 3.94
C VAL A 559 -30.74 9.97 4.79
N VAL A 560 -30.93 8.76 4.28
CA VAL A 560 -31.59 7.69 5.03
C VAL A 560 -30.72 7.28 6.22
N ILE A 561 -29.41 7.08 6.01
CA ILE A 561 -28.48 6.75 7.10
C ILE A 561 -28.54 7.81 8.21
N HIS A 562 -28.46 9.09 7.86
CA HIS A 562 -28.53 10.20 8.81
C HIS A 562 -29.86 10.18 9.60
N ARG A 563 -30.99 10.11 8.90
CA ARG A 563 -32.32 10.09 9.53
C ARG A 563 -32.47 8.94 10.53
N GLU A 564 -32.09 7.72 10.13
CA GLU A 564 -32.21 6.55 11.00
C GLU A 564 -31.28 6.66 12.23
N VAL A 565 -30.06 7.17 12.06
CA VAL A 565 -29.15 7.41 13.19
C VAL A 565 -29.73 8.44 14.17
N MET A 566 -30.32 9.53 13.67
CA MET A 566 -30.96 10.52 14.52
C MET A 566 -32.14 9.94 15.29
N MET A 567 -32.96 9.07 14.68
CA MET A 567 -34.03 8.37 15.40
C MET A 567 -33.50 7.42 16.47
N LEU A 568 -32.40 6.70 16.21
CA LEU A 568 -31.74 5.86 17.20
C LEU A 568 -31.16 6.68 18.36
N TYR A 569 -30.59 7.85 18.07
CA TYR A 569 -30.08 8.80 19.06
C TYR A 569 -31.20 9.33 19.96
N GLU A 570 -32.31 9.81 19.39
CA GLU A 570 -33.49 10.26 20.13
C GLU A 570 -34.14 9.16 20.97
N ALA A 571 -33.99 7.90 20.54
CA ALA A 571 -34.49 6.77 21.29
C ALA A 571 -33.51 6.29 22.39
N LEU A 572 -32.26 6.75 22.40
CA LEU A 572 -31.28 6.51 23.47
C LEU A 572 -31.24 7.66 24.48
N LYS A 573 -31.53 8.90 24.05
CA LYS A 573 -31.49 10.14 24.84
C LYS A 573 -30.23 10.28 25.72
N PRO A 574 -29.03 10.13 25.14
CA PRO A 574 -27.79 10.23 25.92
C PRO A 574 -27.51 11.68 26.34
N PRO A 575 -26.85 11.93 27.49
CA PRO A 575 -26.29 13.24 27.80
C PRO A 575 -25.19 13.58 26.79
N ILE A 576 -25.45 14.56 25.92
CA ILE A 576 -24.57 14.87 24.77
C ILE A 576 -23.14 15.25 25.18
N ALA A 577 -23.00 16.02 26.26
CA ALA A 577 -21.71 16.45 26.80
C ALA A 577 -20.85 15.28 27.32
N ASP A 578 -21.45 14.10 27.54
CA ASP A 578 -20.78 12.88 27.99
C ASP A 578 -20.54 11.88 26.86
N ILE A 579 -20.98 12.16 25.62
CA ILE A 579 -20.60 11.34 24.47
C ILE A 579 -19.10 11.49 24.23
N ARG A 580 -18.41 10.36 24.11
CA ARG A 580 -16.95 10.24 23.96
C ARG A 580 -16.55 9.40 22.74
N GLY A 581 -17.49 8.70 22.14
CA GLY A 581 -17.28 7.90 20.94
C GLY A 581 -18.59 7.65 20.21
N ILE A 582 -18.53 7.63 18.88
CA ILE A 582 -19.67 7.43 18.00
C ILE A 582 -19.26 6.37 16.98
N GLY A 583 -20.03 5.28 16.94
CA GLY A 583 -19.90 4.21 15.97
C GLY A 583 -21.22 4.02 15.23
N VAL A 584 -21.18 3.99 13.90
CA VAL A 584 -22.33 3.63 13.07
C VAL A 584 -21.96 2.42 12.24
N GLN A 585 -22.74 1.34 12.39
CA GLN A 585 -22.51 0.06 11.74
C GLN A 585 -23.71 -0.33 10.88
N LEU A 586 -23.42 -0.67 9.62
CA LEU A 586 -24.35 -1.17 8.63
C LEU A 586 -24.13 -2.67 8.46
N THR A 587 -25.20 -3.46 8.63
CA THR A 587 -25.17 -4.93 8.55
C THR A 587 -26.29 -5.45 7.64
N LYS A 588 -26.35 -6.78 7.49
CA LYS A 588 -27.26 -7.46 6.54
C LYS A 588 -27.04 -6.91 5.13
N LEU A 589 -25.78 -6.94 4.70
CA LEU A 589 -25.38 -6.42 3.40
C LEU A 589 -25.92 -7.32 2.29
N CYS A 590 -26.48 -6.70 1.25
CA CYS A 590 -26.91 -7.37 0.03
C CYS A 590 -26.18 -6.78 -1.18
N ARG A 591 -25.87 -7.62 -2.17
CA ARG A 591 -25.28 -7.15 -3.43
C ARG A 591 -26.29 -6.26 -4.15
N LYS A 592 -25.80 -5.18 -4.75
CA LYS A 592 -26.62 -4.32 -5.61
C LYS A 592 -27.11 -5.11 -6.82
N SER A 593 -28.38 -4.93 -7.18
CA SER A 593 -28.89 -5.46 -8.45
C SER A 593 -28.23 -4.74 -9.63
N ALA A 594 -28.10 -5.40 -10.78
CA ALA A 594 -27.50 -4.81 -11.98
C ALA A 594 -28.20 -3.50 -12.41
N ALA A 595 -29.52 -3.41 -12.22
CA ALA A 595 -30.31 -2.20 -12.46
C ALA A 595 -29.93 -1.05 -11.50
N SER A 596 -29.70 -1.36 -10.21
CA SER A 596 -29.26 -0.39 -9.20
C SER A 596 -27.86 0.13 -9.50
N ILE A 597 -26.96 -0.75 -9.95
CA ILE A 597 -25.61 -0.38 -10.39
C ILE A 597 -25.68 0.56 -11.61
N ALA A 598 -26.53 0.28 -12.60
CA ALA A 598 -26.70 1.11 -13.79
C ALA A 598 -27.26 2.50 -13.47
N LEU A 599 -28.27 2.58 -12.59
CA LEU A 599 -28.84 3.85 -12.12
C LEU A 599 -27.80 4.69 -11.36
N GLN A 600 -26.97 4.03 -10.56
CA GLN A 600 -25.90 4.71 -9.82
C GLN A 600 -24.78 5.21 -10.73
N LYS A 601 -24.37 4.42 -11.73
CA LYS A 601 -23.40 4.85 -12.76
C LYS A 601 -23.88 6.10 -13.52
N ARG A 602 -25.20 6.24 -13.76
CA ARG A 602 -25.78 7.46 -14.36
C ARG A 602 -25.68 8.69 -13.45
N LYS A 603 -25.93 8.53 -12.13
CA LYS A 603 -25.74 9.61 -11.15
C LYS A 603 -24.26 9.99 -10.98
N ASP A 604 -23.37 9.01 -11.04
CA ASP A 604 -21.93 9.20 -10.86
C ASP A 604 -21.23 9.87 -12.05
N PHE A 605 -21.82 9.83 -13.25
CA PHE A 605 -21.29 10.49 -14.44
C PHE A 605 -21.13 12.01 -14.27
N PHE A 606 -21.90 12.61 -13.35
CA PHE A 606 -21.86 14.04 -13.04
C PHE A 606 -20.83 14.44 -11.97
N VAL A 607 -20.09 13.49 -11.38
CA VAL A 607 -19.09 13.76 -10.33
C VAL A 607 -17.67 13.53 -10.88
N LYS A 608 -16.79 14.53 -10.72
CA LYS A 608 -15.38 14.49 -11.15
C LYS A 608 -14.70 13.17 -10.77
N ARG A 609 -14.16 12.45 -11.77
CA ARG A 609 -13.39 11.21 -11.61
C ARG A 609 -12.22 11.42 -10.65
N LYS A 610 -12.20 10.71 -9.52
CA LYS A 610 -10.95 10.46 -8.77
C LYS A 610 -10.07 9.51 -9.60
N ARG A 611 -8.76 9.77 -9.58
CA ARG A 611 -7.73 9.01 -10.32
C ARG A 611 -7.87 7.52 -10.00
N ASN A 612 -8.01 6.69 -11.04
CA ASN A 612 -7.72 5.26 -10.93
C ASN A 612 -6.25 5.13 -10.54
N ILE A 613 -5.96 4.37 -9.49
CA ILE A 613 -4.59 4.03 -9.13
C ILE A 613 -4.13 3.02 -10.18
N ASN A 614 -3.20 3.45 -11.05
CA ASN A 614 -2.49 2.54 -11.94
C ASN A 614 -1.44 1.80 -11.12
N TRP A 615 -1.53 0.47 -11.08
CA TRP A 615 -0.69 -0.40 -10.25
C TRP A 615 0.43 -1.04 -11.05
N ASP A 616 1.08 -0.27 -11.94
CA ASP A 616 2.13 -0.78 -12.82
C ASP A 616 3.18 -1.59 -12.04
N PHE A 617 3.57 -2.70 -12.66
CA PHE A 617 4.27 -3.86 -12.12
C PHE A 617 5.61 -3.49 -11.44
N LEU A 618 5.71 -3.67 -10.11
CA LEU A 618 6.94 -3.47 -9.33
C LEU A 618 7.75 -4.77 -9.19
N LEU A 619 7.96 -5.53 -10.29
CA LEU A 619 8.95 -6.60 -10.25
C LEU A 619 10.37 -6.03 -10.43
N PRO A 620 11.37 -6.53 -9.68
CA PRO A 620 12.76 -6.39 -10.08
C PRO A 620 12.93 -6.96 -11.49
N LYS A 621 13.52 -6.19 -12.41
CA LYS A 621 13.83 -6.68 -13.76
C LYS A 621 14.70 -7.94 -13.64
N VAL A 622 14.27 -9.05 -14.24
CA VAL A 622 15.10 -10.25 -14.37
C VAL A 622 16.41 -9.85 -15.05
N PRO A 623 17.58 -10.30 -14.57
CA PRO A 623 18.84 -10.05 -15.28
C PRO A 623 18.73 -10.63 -16.68
N GLU A 624 18.61 -9.76 -17.69
CA GLU A 624 18.72 -10.18 -19.07
C GLU A 624 20.14 -10.73 -19.26
N LYS A 625 20.24 -12.03 -19.58
CA LYS A 625 21.45 -12.56 -20.19
C LYS A 625 21.60 -11.79 -21.51
N LYS A 626 22.51 -10.80 -21.54
CA LYS A 626 22.87 -10.07 -22.75
C LYS A 626 23.39 -11.07 -23.78
N ILE A 627 22.53 -11.46 -24.71
CA ILE A 627 22.97 -11.96 -26.01
C ILE A 627 23.19 -10.69 -26.83
N GLU A 628 24.44 -10.37 -27.15
CA GLU A 628 24.75 -9.24 -28.02
C GLU A 628 24.18 -9.53 -29.42
N LEU A 629 23.11 -8.81 -29.77
CA LEU A 629 22.59 -8.77 -31.13
C LEU A 629 23.37 -7.70 -31.92
N PRO A 630 23.77 -7.96 -33.18
CA PRO A 630 24.52 -7.00 -33.98
C PRO A 630 23.71 -5.74 -34.27
N ILE A 631 24.42 -4.62 -34.35
CA ILE A 631 23.94 -3.25 -34.52
C ILE A 631 23.01 -3.16 -35.75
N ARG A 632 21.83 -2.55 -35.57
CA ARG A 632 20.86 -2.24 -36.63
C ARG A 632 21.47 -1.24 -37.64
N GLU A 633 21.74 -1.70 -38.85
CA GLU A 633 21.80 -0.81 -40.02
C GLU A 633 20.38 -0.46 -40.48
N LYS A 634 20.17 0.81 -40.86
CA LYS A 634 18.90 1.32 -41.39
C LYS A 634 18.58 0.63 -42.72
N PHE A 635 17.44 -0.06 -42.77
CA PHE A 635 16.94 -0.68 -43.99
C PHE A 635 16.10 0.31 -44.80
N ASP A 636 16.33 0.37 -46.11
CA ASP A 636 15.53 1.18 -47.04
C ASP A 636 14.33 0.35 -47.55
N VAL A 637 13.13 0.90 -47.40
CA VAL A 637 11.88 0.18 -47.72
C VAL A 637 11.69 0.09 -49.24
N PRO A 638 11.48 -1.11 -49.83
CA PRO A 638 11.28 -1.27 -51.27
C PRO A 638 10.10 -0.43 -51.79
N SER A 639 10.28 0.19 -52.95
CA SER A 639 9.37 1.17 -53.55
C SER A 639 7.92 0.68 -53.74
N GLY A 640 7.70 -0.64 -53.88
CA GLY A 640 6.37 -1.25 -53.95
C GLY A 640 5.58 -1.17 -52.64
N LEU A 641 6.24 -1.31 -51.48
CA LEU A 641 5.56 -1.31 -50.17
C LEU A 641 5.08 0.09 -49.78
N LYS A 642 5.77 1.14 -50.23
CA LYS A 642 5.38 2.56 -50.04
C LYS A 642 4.04 2.90 -50.72
N LYS A 643 3.62 2.15 -51.75
CA LYS A 643 2.30 2.33 -52.39
C LYS A 643 1.18 1.67 -51.60
N CYS A 644 1.40 0.46 -51.06
CA CYS A 644 0.40 -0.27 -50.28
C CYS A 644 0.15 0.37 -48.90
N LEU A 645 1.18 0.93 -48.26
CA LEU A 645 1.07 1.64 -46.97
C LEU A 645 0.31 2.98 -47.04
N LYS A 646 -0.17 3.41 -48.21
CA LYS A 646 -1.05 4.60 -48.34
C LYS A 646 -2.52 4.32 -47.99
N ARG A 647 -2.92 3.05 -47.82
CA ARG A 647 -4.26 2.68 -47.34
C ARG A 647 -4.21 2.53 -45.81
N GLU A 648 -4.84 3.46 -45.07
CA GLU A 648 -4.77 3.54 -43.60
C GLU A 648 -5.04 2.21 -42.89
N VAL A 649 -6.03 1.45 -43.36
CA VAL A 649 -6.45 0.18 -42.73
C VAL A 649 -5.35 -0.90 -42.78
N LEU A 650 -4.53 -0.94 -43.83
CA LEU A 650 -3.45 -1.92 -43.96
C LEU A 650 -2.19 -1.49 -43.20
N ARG A 651 -1.98 -0.18 -43.03
CA ARG A 651 -0.88 0.35 -42.21
C ARG A 651 -1.07 -0.03 -40.75
N ASP A 652 -2.27 0.17 -40.20
CA ASP A 652 -2.58 -0.21 -38.81
C ASP A 652 -2.39 -1.71 -38.59
N ILE A 653 -2.85 -2.57 -39.51
CA ILE A 653 -2.71 -4.03 -39.35
C ILE A 653 -1.24 -4.45 -39.36
N VAL A 654 -0.43 -3.88 -40.25
CA VAL A 654 1.00 -4.21 -40.36
C VAL A 654 1.79 -3.65 -39.17
N GLU A 655 1.54 -2.41 -38.74
CA GLU A 655 2.22 -1.80 -37.60
C GLU A 655 1.84 -2.49 -36.28
N THR A 656 0.57 -2.83 -36.07
CA THR A 656 0.11 -3.57 -34.88
C THR A 656 0.65 -5.00 -34.83
N SER A 657 0.90 -5.61 -35.99
CA SER A 657 1.45 -6.98 -36.08
C SER A 657 2.96 -7.01 -35.91
N ILE A 658 3.68 -5.97 -36.35
CA ILE A 658 5.15 -5.87 -36.23
C ILE A 658 5.59 -5.61 -34.79
N GLU A 659 4.79 -4.90 -33.98
CA GLU A 659 5.11 -4.64 -32.56
C GLU A 659 5.14 -5.91 -31.68
N LYS A 660 4.65 -7.06 -32.18
CA LYS A 660 4.54 -8.30 -31.40
C LYS A 660 5.39 -9.48 -31.88
N VAL A 661 6.28 -9.30 -32.86
CA VAL A 661 7.07 -10.41 -33.42
C VAL A 661 8.55 -10.30 -33.04
N VAL A 662 9.10 -11.39 -32.50
CA VAL A 662 10.41 -11.46 -31.82
C VAL A 662 11.59 -11.77 -32.78
N ASP A 663 11.34 -12.17 -34.03
CA ASP A 663 12.37 -12.57 -35.00
C ASP A 663 12.16 -12.02 -36.43
N ARG A 664 13.27 -11.57 -37.05
CA ARG A 664 13.39 -10.99 -38.40
C ARG A 664 12.92 -11.92 -39.52
N LYS A 665 13.12 -13.24 -39.42
CA LYS A 665 12.65 -14.20 -40.45
C LYS A 665 11.12 -14.26 -40.49
N THR A 666 10.50 -14.22 -39.30
CA THR A 666 9.04 -14.29 -39.16
C THR A 666 8.38 -13.02 -39.68
N THR A 667 8.94 -11.84 -39.37
CA THR A 667 8.44 -10.56 -39.91
C THR A 667 8.53 -10.49 -41.43
N ASN A 668 9.63 -10.96 -42.04
CA ASN A 668 9.77 -10.98 -43.50
C ASN A 668 8.77 -11.93 -44.17
N ALA A 669 8.51 -13.10 -43.59
CA ALA A 669 7.52 -14.04 -44.13
C ALA A 669 6.08 -13.49 -44.06
N VAL A 670 5.73 -12.80 -42.96
CA VAL A 670 4.42 -12.13 -42.82
C VAL A 670 4.28 -11.00 -43.84
N LEU A 671 5.33 -10.20 -44.03
CA LEU A 671 5.32 -9.11 -45.01
C LEU A 671 5.25 -9.64 -46.45
N GLU A 672 5.95 -10.71 -46.78
CA GLU A 672 5.81 -11.39 -48.08
C GLU A 672 4.40 -11.96 -48.27
N TYR A 673 3.82 -12.61 -47.26
CA TYR A 673 2.45 -13.13 -47.35
C TYR A 673 1.43 -12.03 -47.66
N PHE A 674 1.49 -10.90 -46.94
CA PHE A 674 0.60 -9.77 -47.19
C PHE A 674 0.88 -9.07 -48.51
N TYR A 675 2.15 -8.97 -48.92
CA TYR A 675 2.53 -8.41 -50.21
C TYR A 675 1.99 -9.23 -51.37
N TYR A 676 2.13 -10.56 -51.33
CA TYR A 676 1.59 -11.47 -52.35
C TYR A 676 0.06 -11.51 -52.35
N ARG A 677 -0.61 -11.52 -51.18
CA ARG A 677 -2.08 -11.42 -51.06
C ARG A 677 -2.64 -10.15 -51.71
N VAL A 678 -1.97 -9.01 -51.52
CA VAL A 678 -2.39 -7.73 -52.10
C VAL A 678 -2.11 -7.69 -53.61
N LEU A 679 -0.96 -8.19 -54.06
CA LEU A 679 -0.65 -8.27 -55.50
C LEU A 679 -1.60 -9.20 -56.26
N LEU A 680 -1.97 -10.35 -55.67
CA LEU A 680 -2.84 -11.35 -56.29
C LEU A 680 -4.32 -10.94 -56.30
N SER A 681 -4.74 -10.05 -55.40
CA SER A 681 -6.09 -9.46 -55.44
C SER A 681 -6.36 -8.61 -56.69
N ASP A 682 -5.30 -8.19 -57.39
CA ASP A 682 -5.39 -7.46 -58.66
C ASP A 682 -5.20 -8.35 -59.91
N VAL A 683 -4.78 -9.63 -59.79
CA VAL A 683 -4.36 -10.43 -60.98
C VAL A 683 -4.92 -11.87 -61.04
N ALA A 684 -5.25 -12.54 -59.92
CA ALA A 684 -5.59 -13.97 -59.95
C ALA A 684 -7.11 -14.23 -60.06
N THR A 685 -7.53 -14.90 -61.14
CA THR A 685 -8.94 -15.20 -61.47
C THR A 685 -9.38 -16.64 -61.19
N THR A 686 -8.50 -17.55 -60.76
CA THR A 686 -8.88 -18.97 -60.52
C THR A 686 -8.29 -19.60 -59.25
N ARG A 687 -8.96 -20.66 -58.77
CA ARG A 687 -8.69 -21.39 -57.49
C ARG A 687 -7.30 -22.04 -57.41
N ASN A 688 -6.75 -22.50 -58.54
CA ASN A 688 -5.49 -23.25 -58.56
C ASN A 688 -4.24 -22.37 -58.37
N ASP A 689 -4.32 -21.09 -58.75
CA ASP A 689 -3.20 -20.15 -58.61
C ASP A 689 -2.94 -19.79 -57.14
N TYR A 690 -3.99 -19.80 -56.31
CA TYR A 690 -3.89 -19.54 -54.87
C TYR A 690 -3.31 -20.73 -54.09
N GLU A 691 -3.72 -21.97 -54.41
CA GLU A 691 -3.24 -23.18 -53.73
C GLU A 691 -1.75 -23.46 -54.01
N PHE A 692 -1.28 -23.24 -55.24
CA PHE A 692 0.14 -23.46 -55.59
C PHE A 692 1.09 -22.52 -54.82
N LEU A 693 0.70 -21.25 -54.67
CA LEU A 693 1.49 -20.24 -53.97
C LEU A 693 1.40 -20.36 -52.44
N GLU A 694 0.23 -20.74 -51.89
CA GLU A 694 0.13 -21.11 -50.47
C GLU A 694 1.12 -22.23 -50.16
N ASN A 695 1.10 -23.32 -50.92
CA ASN A 695 1.98 -24.46 -50.69
C ASN A 695 3.48 -24.09 -50.82
N ALA A 696 3.87 -23.23 -51.77
CA ALA A 696 5.25 -22.79 -51.93
C ALA A 696 5.76 -21.91 -50.76
N VAL A 697 4.87 -21.12 -50.14
CA VAL A 697 5.18 -20.33 -48.93
C VAL A 697 5.18 -21.22 -47.69
N PHE A 698 4.26 -22.18 -47.60
CA PHE A 698 4.17 -23.14 -46.50
C PHE A 698 5.36 -24.10 -46.44
N ASP A 699 5.89 -24.57 -47.57
CA ASP A 699 7.04 -25.49 -47.59
C ASP A 699 8.33 -24.86 -47.07
N ARG A 700 8.45 -23.51 -47.11
CA ARG A 700 9.61 -22.78 -46.58
C ARG A 700 9.53 -22.49 -45.07
N ALA A 701 8.36 -22.65 -44.45
CA ALA A 701 8.10 -22.23 -43.06
C ALA A 701 7.73 -23.42 -42.16
N LYS A 702 8.68 -24.32 -41.89
CA LYS A 702 8.47 -25.45 -40.97
C LYS A 702 8.82 -25.08 -39.52
N SER A 703 7.83 -24.65 -38.72
CA SER A 703 7.84 -24.81 -37.24
C SER A 703 6.42 -24.81 -36.65
N ASP A 704 6.16 -25.61 -35.61
CA ASP A 704 4.84 -25.83 -34.99
C ASP A 704 4.18 -24.55 -34.41
N SER A 705 4.97 -23.52 -34.12
CA SER A 705 4.49 -22.20 -33.71
C SER A 705 3.64 -21.49 -34.77
N TRP A 706 3.81 -21.83 -36.06
CA TRP A 706 3.09 -21.20 -37.17
C TRP A 706 1.64 -21.67 -37.31
N LEU A 707 1.35 -22.94 -37.02
CA LEU A 707 -0.02 -23.49 -37.11
C LEU A 707 -0.95 -22.83 -36.08
N CYS A 708 -0.43 -22.53 -34.88
CA CYS A 708 -1.17 -21.82 -33.83
C CYS A 708 -1.46 -20.35 -34.20
N LEU A 709 -0.50 -19.68 -34.84
CA LEU A 709 -0.65 -18.29 -35.29
C LEU A 709 -1.69 -18.17 -36.42
N ILE A 710 -1.73 -19.15 -37.34
CA ILE A 710 -2.72 -19.22 -38.41
C ILE A 710 -4.13 -19.52 -37.87
N GLY A 711 -4.25 -20.39 -36.86
CA GLY A 711 -5.53 -20.61 -36.17
C GLY A 711 -6.07 -19.30 -35.57
N HIS A 712 -5.19 -18.54 -34.92
CA HIS A 712 -5.55 -17.27 -34.30
C HIS A 712 -5.89 -16.19 -35.35
N LEU A 713 -5.14 -16.10 -36.45
CA LEU A 713 -5.42 -15.15 -37.53
C LEU A 713 -6.70 -15.49 -38.29
N LYS A 714 -6.99 -16.79 -38.52
CA LYS A 714 -8.29 -17.24 -39.07
C LYS A 714 -9.45 -16.85 -38.15
N GLU A 715 -9.31 -17.02 -36.84
CA GLU A 715 -10.35 -16.67 -35.87
C GLU A 715 -10.62 -15.16 -35.82
N GLN A 716 -9.58 -14.32 -35.89
CA GLN A 716 -9.72 -12.87 -35.87
C GLN A 716 -10.36 -12.33 -37.16
N VAL A 717 -9.97 -12.87 -38.33
CA VAL A 717 -10.59 -12.51 -39.61
C VAL A 717 -12.07 -12.93 -39.63
N ASN A 718 -12.40 -14.11 -39.11
CA ASN A 718 -13.78 -14.58 -38.99
C ASN A 718 -14.62 -13.71 -38.05
N ARG A 719 -14.06 -13.27 -36.91
CA ARG A 719 -14.73 -12.34 -35.98
C ARG A 719 -15.01 -10.98 -36.61
N ILE A 720 -14.05 -10.43 -37.34
CA ILE A 720 -14.20 -9.12 -37.99
C ILE A 720 -15.27 -9.20 -39.09
N ALA A 721 -15.26 -10.27 -39.89
CA ALA A 721 -16.27 -10.51 -40.92
C ALA A 721 -17.69 -10.69 -40.33
N PHE A 722 -17.81 -11.40 -39.19
CA PHE A 722 -19.08 -11.61 -38.49
C PHE A 722 -19.64 -10.33 -37.87
N LEU A 723 -18.78 -9.50 -37.27
CA LEU A 723 -19.17 -8.21 -36.69
C LEU A 723 -19.61 -7.21 -37.77
N GLN A 724 -18.94 -7.20 -38.94
CA GLN A 724 -19.36 -6.39 -40.08
C GLN A 724 -20.69 -6.89 -40.69
N PHE A 725 -20.92 -8.21 -40.73
CA PHE A 725 -22.20 -8.79 -41.14
C PHE A 725 -23.36 -8.39 -40.21
N LEU A 726 -23.17 -8.48 -38.89
CA LEU A 726 -24.19 -8.06 -37.91
C LEU A 726 -24.51 -6.56 -38.01
N HIS A 727 -23.49 -5.73 -38.25
CA HIS A 727 -23.66 -4.29 -38.41
C HIS A 727 -24.43 -3.93 -39.70
N LEU A 728 -24.15 -4.62 -40.81
CA LEU A 728 -24.89 -4.46 -42.06
C LEU A 728 -26.33 -4.99 -41.98
N HIS A 729 -26.59 -6.06 -41.22
CA HIS A 729 -27.94 -6.62 -41.09
C HIS A 729 -28.85 -5.83 -40.12
N THR A 730 -28.27 -5.22 -39.09
CA THR A 730 -29.00 -4.34 -38.16
C THR A 730 -29.36 -2.99 -38.78
N MET A 731 -28.60 -2.52 -39.79
CA MET A 731 -28.97 -1.32 -40.54
C MET A 731 -30.01 -1.55 -41.65
N PHE A 732 -30.23 -2.80 -42.12
CA PHE A 732 -31.10 -3.06 -43.30
C PHE A 732 -31.89 -4.39 -43.22
N PRO A 733 -33.21 -4.36 -42.93
CA PRO A 733 -34.07 -5.55 -42.98
C PRO A 733 -34.37 -6.02 -44.42
N PRO A 734 -34.78 -7.29 -44.62
CA PRO A 734 -34.98 -7.86 -45.95
C PRO A 734 -36.16 -7.19 -46.69
N GLY A 735 -35.91 -6.67 -47.90
CA GLY A 735 -36.93 -6.07 -48.78
C GLY A 735 -36.56 -4.76 -49.48
N GLY A 736 -35.43 -4.12 -49.12
CA GLY A 736 -35.00 -2.86 -49.74
C GLY A 736 -34.45 -3.00 -51.17
N ASN A 737 -34.88 -2.13 -52.09
CA ASN A 737 -34.43 -2.10 -53.49
C ASN A 737 -32.95 -1.64 -53.59
N LEU A 738 -32.07 -2.56 -54.00
CA LEU A 738 -30.60 -2.40 -54.00
C LEU A 738 -30.05 -1.50 -55.10
N SER A 739 -30.88 -1.05 -56.05
CA SER A 739 -30.45 -0.27 -57.22
C SER A 739 -29.99 1.16 -56.93
N ARG A 740 -30.21 1.69 -55.71
CA ARG A 740 -29.84 3.06 -55.32
C ARG A 740 -28.51 3.21 -54.57
N PHE A 741 -27.74 2.14 -54.35
CA PHE A 741 -26.54 2.19 -53.50
C PHE A 741 -25.21 2.14 -54.26
N PRO A 742 -24.11 2.71 -53.71
CA PRO A 742 -22.76 2.64 -54.29
C PRO A 742 -22.29 1.21 -54.53
N LEU A 743 -21.45 1.01 -55.55
CA LEU A 743 -20.99 -0.31 -56.00
C LEU A 743 -20.26 -1.10 -54.88
N GLU A 744 -19.53 -0.39 -54.03
CA GLU A 744 -18.68 -0.94 -52.95
C GLU A 744 -19.51 -1.67 -51.87
N LEU A 745 -20.67 -1.13 -51.50
CA LEU A 745 -21.56 -1.76 -50.50
C LEU A 745 -22.31 -2.97 -51.06
N ARG A 746 -22.58 -2.99 -52.37
CA ARG A 746 -23.15 -4.17 -53.05
C ARG A 746 -22.12 -5.31 -53.12
N PHE A 747 -20.85 -4.97 -53.30
CA PHE A 747 -19.74 -5.92 -53.35
C PHE A 747 -19.53 -6.61 -51.98
N ILE A 748 -19.52 -5.84 -50.90
CA ILE A 748 -19.33 -6.33 -49.52
C ILE A 748 -20.48 -7.28 -49.11
N ARG A 749 -21.75 -6.92 -49.37
CA ARG A 749 -22.89 -7.78 -49.01
C ARG A 749 -22.89 -9.10 -49.80
N ARG A 750 -22.50 -9.09 -51.08
CA ARG A 750 -22.43 -10.29 -51.92
C ARG A 750 -21.29 -11.23 -51.48
N HIS A 751 -20.16 -10.69 -51.05
CA HIS A 751 -19.05 -11.46 -50.48
C HIS A 751 -19.37 -12.07 -49.11
N CYS A 752 -20.07 -11.34 -48.24
CA CYS A 752 -20.52 -11.87 -46.94
C CYS A 752 -21.58 -12.97 -47.08
N LEU A 753 -22.49 -12.87 -48.06
CA LEU A 753 -23.49 -13.92 -48.35
C LEU A 753 -22.85 -15.21 -48.89
N LEU A 754 -21.81 -15.11 -49.73
CA LEU A 754 -20.99 -16.27 -50.15
C LEU A 754 -20.22 -16.89 -48.98
N TYR A 755 -19.72 -16.09 -48.04
CA TYR A 755 -18.97 -16.60 -46.89
C TYR A 755 -19.86 -17.29 -45.83
N CYS A 756 -21.06 -16.77 -45.58
CA CYS A 756 -22.01 -17.39 -44.64
C CYS A 756 -22.60 -18.70 -45.18
N THR A 757 -22.75 -18.84 -46.51
CA THR A 757 -23.17 -20.11 -47.13
C THR A 757 -22.06 -21.16 -47.09
N PHE A 758 -20.79 -20.77 -47.16
CA PHE A 758 -19.65 -21.68 -47.01
C PHE A 758 -19.42 -22.15 -45.56
N SER A 759 -19.75 -21.34 -44.54
CA SER A 759 -19.56 -21.71 -43.13
C SER A 759 -20.72 -22.53 -42.51
N ILE A 760 -21.85 -22.69 -43.22
CA ILE A 760 -23.00 -23.50 -42.77
C ILE A 760 -22.93 -24.94 -43.33
N VAL A 761 -22.05 -25.22 -44.30
CA VAL A 761 -21.89 -26.54 -44.95
C VAL A 761 -20.62 -27.27 -44.49
N SER A 762 -19.76 -26.64 -43.68
CA SER A 762 -18.65 -27.27 -42.94
C SER A 762 -18.99 -27.32 -41.46
#